data_AF-A0A4S4ACS8-F1
#
_entry.id   AF-A0A4S4ACS8-F1
#
_cell.length_a   1.000
_cell.length_b   1.000
_cell.length_c   1.000
_cell.angle_alpha   90.00
_cell.angle_beta   90.00
_cell.angle_gamma   90.00
#
_symmetry.space_group_name_H-M   'P 1'
#
loop_
_entity.id
_entity.type
_entity.pdbx_description
1 polymer ?
#
loop_
_entity_poly.entity_id
_entity_poly.type
_entity_poly.pdbx_seq_one_letter_code
_entity_poly.pdbx_strand_id
1 'polypeptide(L)'
;MRQMIAPAIAPNQAKPEVPPMNHTYKLTRNTATGQMQAVPETAKSHGRGGSGAARNPALKTAVGTVLTVFALGAAATEAPKWGPHIDLEAKPGNRRTLREADLFVPVWQNADTLLFANLRGRFDNRHSREGNLGLGLRRMLDSGWNVGIYGYLDRRRTEFDNHFNQATAGFEALGPDWDFRANVYRPTGDKARELNTVGGGASTAALSGTTITVTTPGSTAYEERALKGYDAEIGWRVPLFETEGARQLRLHAGGYRFSDAGTTVSGPRIRVELAIEDLAWFGNGTALFLGAEAQKDDERGSQNFLSLRLRIPLDKETSRPAQRSMQERRMTAPVVRDVDIVAQRRVSRVMPTLVESVDAATPTPAVTTASGRTVTLLSSETTAGNQLQAVFDAAGNDSTVVLAGDFYTGATALHNGQSLLGSTALTVTTASGRRATVTTPAAAINAFVIGSTTPAVSTAAPGSSLSGVTVNRTDITDPASGVTLTMAGGTPVTLLSSETTTGANLQAALNAAGSGSTVVLAGTFNTNTTVAVQAGQSLLGAGDLTVTTASGHTATIAAPGATLDVTTGSTTLFGVTMENGAVLSGLTIVATWSGGGTPTAVTAQGSSNVTITDNTIVATSSSFGAWGVDARRTTDTVIRGNTITAQGGTGAGIAIMADGVSAGAATVNLTVADNTIDAVGGFSGNAVFGNAFTGFAAGSTGNTAIHGTCTFTGTPSGAVGFTNISCP
;
A
#
# COMPACT_ATOMS: atom_id res chain seq x y z
N MET A 1 35.63 54.50 -32.93
CA MET A 1 36.92 54.02 -32.41
C MET A 1 36.84 54.00 -30.89
N ARG A 2 37.15 52.84 -30.29
CA ARG A 2 37.37 52.56 -28.85
C ARG A 2 36.17 52.49 -27.90
N GLN A 3 35.92 51.24 -27.51
CA GLN A 3 35.37 50.73 -26.26
C GLN A 3 35.92 51.44 -25.01
N MET A 4 35.07 51.57 -23.99
CA MET A 4 35.47 51.37 -22.60
C MET A 4 34.41 50.56 -21.85
N ILE A 5 34.92 49.61 -21.07
CA ILE A 5 34.25 48.55 -20.32
C ILE A 5 34.05 49.03 -18.87
N ALA A 6 32.93 48.68 -18.24
CA ALA A 6 32.78 48.56 -16.80
C ALA A 6 31.64 47.55 -16.47
N PRO A 7 31.66 46.89 -15.29
CA PRO A 7 31.52 45.43 -15.18
C PRO A 7 30.14 44.92 -14.77
N ALA A 8 29.96 43.61 -14.97
CA ALA A 8 28.82 42.80 -14.57
C ALA A 8 28.65 42.74 -13.04
N ILE A 9 27.43 43.02 -12.58
CA ILE A 9 26.94 42.72 -11.23
C ILE A 9 26.01 41.52 -11.33
N ALA A 10 26.33 40.47 -10.56
CA ALA A 10 25.56 39.23 -10.49
C ALA A 10 24.12 39.46 -10.00
N PRO A 11 23.11 38.73 -10.53
CA PRO A 11 21.78 38.74 -9.94
C PRO A 11 21.79 37.97 -8.61
N ASN A 12 21.37 38.68 -7.56
CA ASN A 12 21.16 38.16 -6.22
C ASN A 12 20.14 37.01 -6.27
N GLN A 13 20.55 35.83 -5.83
CA GLN A 13 19.70 34.66 -5.63
C GLN A 13 18.71 34.95 -4.49
N ALA A 14 17.47 35.29 -4.84
CA ALA A 14 16.38 35.37 -3.87
C ALA A 14 15.93 33.94 -3.51
N LYS A 15 16.33 33.51 -2.32
CA LYS A 15 15.85 32.32 -1.59
C LYS A 15 14.32 32.40 -1.46
N PRO A 16 13.54 31.36 -1.76
CA PRO A 16 12.10 31.37 -1.48
C PRO A 16 11.89 31.27 0.03
N GLU A 17 11.45 32.36 0.65
CA GLU A 17 10.88 32.32 2.01
C GLU A 17 9.56 31.54 1.96
N VAL A 18 9.60 30.33 2.51
CA VAL A 18 8.41 29.55 2.84
C VAL A 18 7.85 30.14 4.15
N PRO A 19 6.62 30.70 4.17
CA PRO A 19 6.02 31.12 5.43
C PRO A 19 5.69 29.88 6.29
N PRO A 20 5.90 29.94 7.61
CA PRO A 20 5.65 28.78 8.47
C PRO A 20 4.15 28.52 8.58
N MET A 21 3.69 27.37 8.07
CA MET A 21 2.37 26.83 8.38
C MET A 21 2.43 26.09 9.72
N ASN A 22 2.13 26.79 10.82
CA ASN A 22 1.76 26.14 12.08
C ASN A 22 0.23 26.04 12.16
N HIS A 23 -0.32 24.91 11.71
CA HIS A 23 -1.67 24.50 12.07
C HIS A 23 -1.60 23.21 12.88
N THR A 24 -1.79 23.33 14.20
CA THR A 24 -1.98 22.20 15.10
C THR A 24 -3.42 21.71 14.95
N TYR A 25 -3.61 20.43 14.61
CA TYR A 25 -4.92 19.79 14.51
C TYR A 25 -5.15 18.85 15.70
N LYS A 26 -6.37 18.84 16.26
CA LYS A 26 -6.80 17.76 17.16
C LYS A 26 -7.58 16.72 16.36
N LEU A 27 -7.24 15.46 16.59
CA LEU A 27 -7.99 14.30 16.11
C LEU A 27 -9.15 14.03 17.07
N THR A 28 -10.37 14.10 16.56
CA THR A 28 -11.57 13.72 17.33
C THR A 28 -12.30 12.58 16.64
N ARG A 29 -12.75 11.62 17.44
CA ARG A 29 -13.49 10.44 16.96
C ARG A 29 -14.97 10.81 16.79
N ASN A 30 -15.49 10.63 15.58
CA ASN A 30 -16.91 10.81 15.31
C ASN A 30 -17.71 9.68 15.97
N THR A 31 -18.59 10.00 16.91
CA THR A 31 -19.36 9.02 17.69
C THR A 31 -20.47 8.32 16.90
N ALA A 32 -20.80 8.79 15.70
CA ALA A 32 -21.78 8.14 14.82
C ALA A 32 -21.16 7.16 13.80
N THR A 33 -19.89 7.36 13.43
CA THR A 33 -19.24 6.60 12.34
C THR A 33 -17.92 5.94 12.73
N GLY A 34 -17.41 6.19 13.94
CA GLY A 34 -16.15 5.63 14.45
C GLY A 34 -14.87 6.18 13.80
N GLN A 35 -14.98 7.02 12.77
CA GLN A 35 -13.84 7.56 12.02
C GLN A 35 -13.20 8.77 12.72
N MET A 36 -11.88 8.89 12.58
CA MET A 36 -11.11 10.03 13.08
C MET A 36 -11.12 11.17 12.07
N GLN A 37 -11.43 12.38 12.55
CA GLN A 37 -11.45 13.58 11.71
C GLN A 37 -10.57 14.67 12.34
N ALA A 38 -9.77 15.35 11.52
CA ALA A 38 -8.98 16.50 11.93
C ALA A 38 -9.83 17.78 11.86
N VAL A 39 -9.95 18.51 12.96
CA VAL A 39 -10.72 19.78 13.03
C VAL A 39 -9.76 20.93 13.39
N PRO A 40 -9.81 22.08 12.70
CA PRO A 40 -9.01 23.26 13.06
C PRO A 40 -9.52 23.90 14.36
N GLU A 41 -8.59 24.35 15.21
CA GLU A 41 -8.92 24.97 16.50
C GLU A 41 -9.37 26.44 16.29
N THR A 42 -10.67 26.68 16.16
CA THR A 42 -11.22 28.05 16.18
C THR A 42 -11.57 28.49 17.60
N ALA A 43 -11.26 29.76 17.89
CA ALA A 43 -11.41 30.43 19.18
C ALA A 43 -12.80 30.28 19.82
N LYS A 44 -12.76 30.09 21.14
CA LYS A 44 -13.84 29.95 22.14
C LYS A 44 -15.18 30.65 21.80
N SER A 45 -16.25 29.87 21.68
CA SER A 45 -17.63 30.34 21.93
C SER A 45 -18.09 29.85 23.31
N HIS A 46 -18.51 30.77 24.18
CA HIS A 46 -19.20 30.44 25.43
C HIS A 46 -20.58 29.83 25.12
N GLY A 47 -20.89 28.74 25.82
CA GLY A 47 -22.10 27.96 25.60
C GLY A 47 -23.39 28.61 26.13
N ARG A 48 -24.51 28.21 25.53
CA ARG A 48 -25.80 28.09 26.21
C ARG A 48 -26.63 27.03 25.48
N GLY A 49 -27.04 26.01 26.23
CA GLY A 49 -27.78 24.87 25.74
C GLY A 49 -29.29 25.11 25.60
N GLY A 50 -29.98 24.03 25.26
CA GLY A 50 -31.41 23.86 25.50
C GLY A 50 -32.30 24.25 24.33
N SER A 51 -32.59 23.28 23.47
CA SER A 51 -33.68 23.30 22.50
C SER A 51 -35.03 23.39 23.20
N GLY A 52 -35.70 24.53 23.07
CA GLY A 52 -37.11 24.72 23.36
C GLY A 52 -37.78 25.33 22.13
N ALA A 53 -38.81 24.66 21.64
CA ALA A 53 -39.60 25.08 20.49
C ALA A 53 -40.08 26.53 20.63
N ALA A 54 -39.72 27.37 19.65
CA ALA A 54 -40.41 28.62 19.40
C ALA A 54 -40.35 28.90 17.89
N ARG A 55 -41.44 28.55 17.21
CA ARG A 55 -41.87 29.27 16.02
C ARG A 55 -41.92 30.75 16.42
N ASN A 56 -41.14 31.62 15.77
CA ASN A 56 -41.56 33.01 15.71
C ASN A 56 -41.16 33.70 14.40
N PRO A 57 -42.06 34.51 13.84
CA PRO A 57 -41.97 35.12 12.53
C PRO A 57 -41.22 36.45 12.65
N ALA A 58 -40.08 36.58 12.00
CA ALA A 58 -39.38 37.85 11.89
C ALA A 58 -38.78 38.01 10.49
N LEU A 59 -39.63 37.83 9.47
CA LEU A 59 -39.34 38.26 8.11
C LEU A 59 -40.63 38.75 7.45
N LYS A 60 -41.39 39.59 8.16
CA LYS A 60 -42.62 40.23 7.65
C LYS A 60 -42.78 41.66 8.16
N THR A 61 -41.72 42.47 8.18
CA THR A 61 -41.88 43.92 8.41
C THR A 61 -40.66 44.72 7.93
N ALA A 62 -40.41 44.72 6.62
CA ALA A 62 -39.53 45.71 5.97
C ALA A 62 -39.78 45.89 4.46
N VAL A 63 -40.85 45.32 3.90
CA VAL A 63 -41.23 45.47 2.47
C VAL A 63 -42.41 46.45 2.30
N GLY A 64 -43.00 46.93 3.40
CA GLY A 64 -44.23 47.72 3.41
C GLY A 64 -44.10 49.20 3.02
N THR A 65 -42.89 49.77 2.97
CA THR A 65 -42.73 51.24 2.80
C THR A 65 -42.10 51.66 1.46
N VAL A 66 -41.60 50.72 0.65
CA VAL A 66 -41.06 51.06 -0.69
C VAL A 66 -42.15 51.04 -1.78
N LEU A 67 -43.23 50.28 -1.57
CA LEU A 67 -44.27 50.07 -2.60
C LEU A 67 -45.15 51.31 -2.83
N THR A 68 -45.30 52.20 -1.84
CA THR A 68 -46.08 53.45 -1.97
C THR A 68 -45.41 54.51 -2.84
N VAL A 69 -44.09 54.43 -3.06
CA VAL A 69 -43.34 55.39 -3.91
C VAL A 69 -43.57 55.14 -5.40
N PHE A 70 -44.00 53.94 -5.81
CA PHE A 70 -44.12 53.53 -7.21
C PHE A 70 -45.57 53.25 -7.67
N ALA A 71 -46.55 53.99 -7.15
CA ALA A 71 -47.90 53.94 -7.71
C ALA A 71 -47.89 54.48 -9.16
N LEU A 72 -48.12 53.60 -10.14
CA LEU A 72 -48.24 53.96 -11.56
C LEU A 72 -49.51 54.80 -11.75
N GLY A 73 -49.36 56.12 -11.77
CA GLY A 73 -50.43 57.05 -12.14
C GLY A 73 -50.81 56.91 -13.62
N ALA A 74 -52.04 57.28 -13.95
CA ALA A 74 -52.53 57.32 -15.32
C ALA A 74 -51.62 58.20 -16.21
N ALA A 75 -51.39 57.76 -17.45
CA ALA A 75 -50.56 58.47 -18.42
C ALA A 75 -51.14 59.86 -18.71
N ALA A 76 -50.46 60.92 -18.28
CA ALA A 76 -50.71 62.27 -18.75
C ALA A 76 -50.08 62.44 -20.14
N THR A 77 -50.82 63.06 -21.06
CA THR A 77 -50.42 63.36 -22.44
C THR A 77 -49.45 64.55 -22.48
N GLU A 78 -48.24 64.38 -21.95
CA GLU A 78 -47.12 65.29 -22.20
C GLU A 78 -46.16 64.68 -23.24
N ALA A 79 -45.47 65.54 -24.00
CA ALA A 79 -44.45 65.09 -24.95
C ALA A 79 -43.35 64.29 -24.20
N PRO A 80 -42.85 63.18 -24.77
CA PRO A 80 -41.86 62.34 -24.10
C PRO A 80 -40.59 63.14 -23.76
N LYS A 81 -40.27 63.22 -22.47
CA LYS A 81 -39.15 64.01 -21.94
C LYS A 81 -37.81 63.33 -22.14
N TRP A 82 -37.72 62.02 -21.95
CA TRP A 82 -36.50 61.22 -22.02
C TRP A 82 -36.46 60.35 -23.27
N GLY A 83 -35.30 60.28 -23.91
CA GLY A 83 -35.12 59.64 -25.21
C GLY A 83 -34.15 58.46 -25.18
N PRO A 84 -34.27 57.49 -26.11
CA PRO A 84 -33.26 56.46 -26.30
C PRO A 84 -31.89 57.05 -26.63
N HIS A 85 -30.85 56.44 -26.10
CA HIS A 85 -29.46 56.81 -26.36
C HIS A 85 -28.55 55.60 -26.25
N ILE A 86 -27.37 55.72 -26.86
CA ILE A 86 -26.29 54.76 -26.71
C ILE A 86 -25.10 55.46 -26.05
N ASP A 87 -24.54 54.82 -25.02
CA ASP A 87 -23.28 55.19 -24.38
C ASP A 87 -22.18 54.27 -24.92
N LEU A 88 -21.09 54.86 -25.41
CA LEU A 88 -19.88 54.15 -25.83
C LEU A 88 -18.74 54.51 -24.89
N GLU A 89 -18.14 53.52 -24.25
CA GLU A 89 -17.06 53.75 -23.27
C GLU A 89 -15.78 52.98 -23.60
N ALA A 90 -14.66 53.68 -23.46
CA ALA A 90 -13.33 53.11 -23.37
C ALA A 90 -12.79 53.32 -21.95
N LYS A 91 -12.36 52.23 -21.30
CA LYS A 91 -11.86 52.26 -19.93
C LYS A 91 -10.50 51.54 -19.81
N PRO A 92 -9.39 52.18 -20.25
CA PRO A 92 -8.03 51.64 -20.05
C PRO A 92 -7.65 51.60 -18.56
N GLY A 93 -6.93 50.55 -18.15
CA GLY A 93 -6.45 50.40 -16.79
C GLY A 93 -5.15 49.61 -16.68
N ASN A 94 -4.57 49.57 -15.47
CA ASN A 94 -3.27 48.95 -15.21
C ASN A 94 -3.28 47.40 -15.27
N ARG A 95 -4.45 46.77 -15.14
CA ARG A 95 -4.59 45.30 -15.20
C ARG A 95 -5.24 44.80 -16.48
N ARG A 96 -6.13 45.60 -17.08
CA ARG A 96 -6.89 45.27 -18.30
C ARG A 96 -7.44 46.55 -18.94
N THR A 97 -7.84 46.43 -20.20
CA THR A 97 -8.55 47.48 -20.93
C THR A 97 -9.96 47.01 -21.24
N LEU A 98 -10.95 47.83 -20.90
CA LEU A 98 -12.36 47.55 -21.07
C LEU A 98 -12.96 48.41 -22.18
N ARG A 99 -13.93 47.85 -22.90
CA ARG A 99 -14.79 48.54 -23.85
C ARG A 99 -16.23 48.17 -23.57
N GLU A 100 -17.12 49.16 -23.58
CA GLU A 100 -18.53 48.97 -23.27
C GLU A 100 -19.40 49.73 -24.28
N ALA A 101 -20.51 49.10 -24.66
CA ALA A 101 -21.60 49.73 -25.39
C ALA A 101 -22.89 49.49 -24.61
N ASP A 102 -23.61 50.56 -24.30
CA ASP A 102 -24.79 50.54 -23.44
C ASP A 102 -25.95 51.27 -24.12
N LEU A 103 -26.99 50.52 -24.47
CA LEU A 103 -28.22 51.02 -25.07
C LEU A 103 -29.28 51.23 -24.00
N PHE A 104 -29.69 52.48 -23.81
CA PHE A 104 -30.78 52.87 -22.91
C PHE A 104 -32.04 53.18 -23.72
N VAL A 105 -33.17 52.57 -23.35
CA VAL A 105 -34.45 52.74 -24.05
C VAL A 105 -35.55 53.06 -23.04
N PRO A 106 -36.13 54.28 -23.06
CA PRO A 106 -37.38 54.57 -22.37
C PRO A 106 -38.49 53.65 -22.88
N VAL A 107 -39.10 52.86 -21.99
CA VAL A 107 -40.21 51.95 -22.32
C VAL A 107 -41.54 52.64 -22.04
N TRP A 108 -41.61 53.35 -20.90
CA TRP A 108 -42.76 54.13 -20.50
C TRP A 108 -42.30 55.31 -19.65
N GLN A 109 -42.96 56.46 -19.80
CA GLN A 109 -42.62 57.67 -19.04
C GLN A 109 -43.83 58.59 -18.87
N ASN A 110 -43.80 59.41 -17.83
CA ASN A 110 -44.68 60.56 -17.63
C ASN A 110 -43.84 61.76 -17.10
N ALA A 111 -44.46 62.76 -16.47
CA ALA A 111 -43.75 63.96 -16.01
C ALA A 111 -42.64 63.70 -14.97
N ASP A 112 -42.79 62.66 -14.14
CA ASP A 112 -41.92 62.38 -12.98
C ASP A 112 -41.37 60.94 -12.96
N THR A 113 -41.89 60.02 -13.77
CA THR A 113 -41.58 58.58 -13.68
C THR A 113 -41.08 58.07 -15.03
N LEU A 114 -40.05 57.22 -14.99
CA LEU A 114 -39.41 56.60 -16.16
C LEU A 114 -39.18 55.10 -15.92
N LEU A 115 -39.88 54.28 -16.69
CA LEU A 115 -39.54 52.86 -16.89
C LEU A 115 -38.62 52.75 -18.12
N PHE A 116 -37.48 52.10 -17.97
CA PHE A 116 -36.48 51.96 -19.03
C PHE A 116 -35.94 50.53 -19.13
N ALA A 117 -35.62 50.12 -20.35
CA ALA A 117 -34.84 48.93 -20.65
C ALA A 117 -33.39 49.32 -20.91
N ASN A 118 -32.47 48.40 -20.58
CA ASN A 118 -31.05 48.60 -20.74
C ASN A 118 -30.39 47.35 -21.33
N LEU A 119 -29.65 47.50 -22.43
CA LEU A 119 -28.88 46.41 -23.02
C LEU A 119 -27.42 46.83 -23.09
N ARG A 120 -26.56 46.10 -22.39
CA ARG A 120 -25.13 46.41 -22.28
C ARG A 120 -24.28 45.25 -22.76
N GLY A 121 -23.26 45.56 -23.55
CA GLY A 121 -22.23 44.64 -23.98
C GLY A 121 -20.85 45.13 -23.55
N ARG A 122 -20.05 44.25 -22.96
CA ARG A 122 -18.70 44.55 -22.46
C ARG A 122 -17.67 43.57 -22.97
N PHE A 123 -16.53 44.10 -23.36
CA PHE A 123 -15.43 43.35 -23.98
C PHE A 123 -14.11 43.79 -23.34
N ASP A 124 -13.20 42.83 -23.13
CA ASP A 124 -11.85 43.12 -22.62
C ASP A 124 -10.74 42.51 -23.48
N ASN A 125 -9.49 42.85 -23.14
CA ASN A 125 -8.29 42.35 -23.82
C ASN A 125 -7.80 40.97 -23.32
N ARG A 126 -8.60 40.25 -22.52
CA ARG A 126 -8.29 38.90 -22.01
C ARG A 126 -9.29 37.85 -22.50
N HIS A 127 -9.91 38.11 -23.66
CA HIS A 127 -10.94 37.25 -24.26
C HIS A 127 -12.22 37.08 -23.41
N SER A 128 -12.43 37.87 -22.36
CA SER A 128 -13.68 37.88 -21.59
C SER A 128 -14.73 38.72 -22.33
N ARG A 129 -15.97 38.24 -22.34
CA ARG A 129 -17.12 38.95 -22.93
C ARG A 129 -18.33 38.82 -22.03
N GLU A 130 -19.07 39.90 -21.91
CA GLU A 130 -20.27 39.94 -21.07
C GLU A 130 -21.41 40.68 -21.76
N GLY A 131 -22.60 40.11 -21.63
CA GLY A 131 -23.85 40.75 -22.04
C GLY A 131 -24.78 40.86 -20.84
N ASN A 132 -25.44 42.00 -20.72
CA ASN A 132 -26.35 42.29 -19.62
C ASN A 132 -27.66 42.86 -20.18
N LEU A 133 -28.78 42.29 -19.75
CA LEU A 133 -30.12 42.76 -20.08
C LEU A 133 -30.81 43.23 -18.80
N GLY A 134 -31.22 44.49 -18.75
CA GLY A 134 -31.80 45.12 -17.57
C GLY A 134 -33.10 45.85 -17.82
N LEU A 135 -33.85 46.02 -16.72
CA LEU A 135 -35.06 46.82 -16.63
C LEU A 135 -34.99 47.65 -15.36
N GLY A 136 -35.33 48.94 -15.44
CA GLY A 136 -35.31 49.85 -14.31
C GLY A 136 -36.48 50.81 -14.29
N LEU A 137 -36.85 51.25 -13.09
CA LEU A 137 -37.89 52.22 -12.82
C LEU A 137 -37.29 53.32 -11.97
N ARG A 138 -37.41 54.57 -12.41
CA ARG A 138 -37.01 55.77 -11.67
C ARG A 138 -38.21 56.69 -11.49
N ARG A 139 -38.27 57.35 -10.34
CA ARG A 139 -39.24 58.39 -10.03
C ARG A 139 -38.51 59.62 -9.47
N MET A 140 -38.74 60.76 -10.10
CA MET A 140 -38.34 62.08 -9.66
C MET A 140 -39.35 62.59 -8.63
N LEU A 141 -38.86 62.98 -7.46
CA LEU A 141 -39.65 63.50 -6.36
C LEU A 141 -39.56 65.02 -6.32
N ASP A 142 -40.60 65.69 -5.80
CA ASP A 142 -40.64 67.15 -5.63
C ASP A 142 -39.48 67.68 -4.76
N SER A 143 -38.91 66.82 -3.91
CA SER A 143 -37.72 67.11 -3.10
C SER A 143 -36.41 67.21 -3.91
N GLY A 144 -36.47 66.99 -5.22
CA GLY A 144 -35.30 66.98 -6.11
C GLY A 144 -34.50 65.67 -6.06
N TRP A 145 -35.10 64.57 -5.61
CA TRP A 145 -34.48 63.24 -5.61
C TRP A 145 -35.06 62.36 -6.71
N ASN A 146 -34.20 61.70 -7.47
CA ASN A 146 -34.60 60.59 -8.33
C ASN A 146 -34.35 59.27 -7.59
N VAL A 147 -35.41 58.56 -7.23
CA VAL A 147 -35.33 57.24 -6.59
C VAL A 147 -35.63 56.16 -7.62
N GLY A 148 -34.84 55.09 -7.63
CA GLY A 148 -35.03 54.02 -8.60
C GLY A 148 -34.64 52.65 -8.11
N ILE A 149 -35.23 51.65 -8.76
CA ILE A 149 -34.91 50.23 -8.63
C ILE A 149 -34.66 49.65 -10.02
N TYR A 150 -33.80 48.64 -10.10
CA TYR A 150 -33.55 47.92 -11.33
C TYR A 150 -33.13 46.49 -11.09
N GLY A 151 -33.26 45.67 -12.14
CA GLY A 151 -32.72 44.31 -12.17
C GLY A 151 -32.03 44.02 -13.49
N TYR A 152 -31.05 43.11 -13.46
CA TYR A 152 -30.34 42.63 -14.64
C TYR A 152 -30.24 41.11 -14.67
N LEU A 153 -30.22 40.56 -15.88
CA LEU A 153 -29.74 39.24 -16.21
C LEU A 153 -28.41 39.38 -16.93
N ASP A 154 -27.38 38.79 -16.35
CA ASP A 154 -26.00 38.90 -16.79
C ASP A 154 -25.51 37.55 -17.30
N ARG A 155 -24.77 37.54 -18.41
CA ARG A 155 -24.08 36.35 -18.92
C ARG A 155 -22.65 36.69 -19.31
N ARG A 156 -21.70 36.01 -18.67
CA ARG A 156 -20.26 36.21 -18.88
C ARG A 156 -19.61 34.95 -19.43
N ARG A 157 -18.76 35.12 -20.44
CA ARG A 157 -17.71 34.17 -20.83
C ARG A 157 -16.39 34.65 -20.22
N THR A 158 -15.75 33.82 -19.41
CA THR A 158 -14.49 34.16 -18.71
C THR A 158 -13.26 33.90 -19.57
N GLU A 159 -12.08 34.28 -19.07
CA GLU A 159 -10.78 34.00 -19.72
C GLU A 159 -10.45 32.49 -19.82
N PHE A 160 -11.16 31.65 -19.05
CA PHE A 160 -11.05 30.18 -19.10
C PHE A 160 -12.09 29.51 -20.00
N ASP A 161 -12.77 30.28 -20.86
CA ASP A 161 -13.86 29.80 -21.73
C ASP A 161 -15.11 29.27 -20.99
N ASN A 162 -15.22 29.58 -19.70
CA ASN A 162 -16.35 29.19 -18.89
C ASN A 162 -17.48 30.22 -18.98
N HIS A 163 -18.72 29.72 -18.94
CA HIS A 163 -19.91 30.56 -18.97
C HIS A 163 -20.59 30.59 -17.61
N PHE A 164 -20.83 31.79 -17.10
CA PHE A 164 -21.59 32.04 -15.87
C PHE A 164 -22.78 32.95 -16.15
N ASN A 165 -23.84 32.77 -15.36
CA ASN A 165 -25.03 33.63 -15.39
C ASN A 165 -25.25 34.21 -14.00
N GLN A 166 -25.81 35.41 -13.94
CA GLN A 166 -26.09 36.10 -12.69
C GLN A 166 -27.37 36.93 -12.80
N ALA A 167 -28.10 37.01 -11.71
CA ALA A 167 -29.17 37.97 -11.53
C ALA A 167 -28.69 39.07 -10.59
N THR A 168 -28.96 40.33 -10.97
CA THR A 168 -28.60 41.51 -10.21
C THR A 168 -29.87 42.27 -9.83
N ALA A 169 -29.90 42.83 -8.62
CA ALA A 169 -30.91 43.78 -8.19
C ALA A 169 -30.22 44.99 -7.55
N GLY A 170 -30.67 46.19 -7.88
CA GLY A 170 -30.07 47.42 -7.39
C GLY A 170 -31.08 48.51 -7.04
N PHE A 171 -30.62 49.43 -6.20
CA PHE A 171 -31.36 50.60 -5.75
C PHE A 171 -30.50 51.85 -5.93
N GLU A 172 -31.13 52.95 -6.34
CA GLU A 172 -30.51 54.25 -6.51
C GLU A 172 -31.37 55.35 -5.86
N ALA A 173 -30.71 56.29 -5.18
CA ALA A 173 -31.27 57.58 -4.81
C ALA A 173 -30.29 58.67 -5.26
N LEU A 174 -30.70 59.48 -6.24
CA LEU A 174 -29.87 60.44 -6.94
C LEU A 174 -30.40 61.85 -6.67
N GLY A 175 -29.74 62.60 -5.79
CA GLY A 175 -30.16 63.94 -5.37
C GLY A 175 -29.39 65.06 -6.07
N PRO A 176 -29.55 66.32 -5.66
CA PRO A 176 -28.78 67.42 -6.25
C PRO A 176 -27.28 67.24 -5.96
N ASP A 177 -26.95 67.06 -4.68
CA ASP A 177 -25.56 66.99 -4.23
C ASP A 177 -25.09 65.58 -3.88
N TRP A 178 -26.01 64.70 -3.51
CA TRP A 178 -25.67 63.38 -2.97
C TRP A 178 -26.27 62.25 -3.79
N ASP A 179 -25.53 61.15 -3.90
CA ASP A 179 -25.97 59.90 -4.52
C ASP A 179 -25.81 58.75 -3.53
N PHE A 180 -26.78 57.84 -3.53
CA PHE A 180 -26.68 56.57 -2.83
C PHE A 180 -27.02 55.45 -3.80
N ARG A 181 -26.16 54.43 -3.84
CA ARG A 181 -26.37 53.24 -4.66
C ARG A 181 -26.04 52.00 -3.86
N ALA A 182 -26.81 50.94 -4.09
CA ALA A 182 -26.52 49.63 -3.54
C ALA A 182 -26.97 48.54 -4.52
N ASN A 183 -26.16 47.49 -4.63
CA ASN A 183 -26.40 46.38 -5.54
C ASN A 183 -26.20 45.03 -4.86
N VAL A 184 -26.96 44.03 -5.30
CA VAL A 184 -26.81 42.62 -4.90
C VAL A 184 -26.71 41.76 -6.14
N TYR A 185 -25.75 40.84 -6.12
CA TYR A 185 -25.36 39.97 -7.23
C TYR A 185 -25.52 38.51 -6.85
N ARG A 186 -26.29 37.75 -7.63
CA ARG A 186 -26.56 36.33 -7.36
C ARG A 186 -26.32 35.46 -8.60
N PRO A 187 -25.20 34.71 -8.65
CA PRO A 187 -24.98 33.70 -9.68
C PRO A 187 -26.09 32.63 -9.71
N THR A 188 -26.47 32.23 -10.92
CA THR A 188 -27.53 31.26 -11.22
C THR A 188 -27.02 30.14 -12.14
N GLY A 189 -27.71 28.99 -12.13
CA GLY A 189 -27.26 27.80 -12.88
C GLY A 189 -25.98 27.19 -12.31
N ASP A 190 -25.11 26.69 -13.20
CA ASP A 190 -23.80 26.15 -12.85
C ASP A 190 -22.86 27.27 -12.37
N LYS A 191 -22.50 27.21 -11.09
CA LYS A 191 -21.68 28.26 -10.43
C LYS A 191 -20.21 27.90 -10.37
N ALA A 192 -19.85 26.67 -10.75
CA ALA A 192 -18.49 26.18 -10.73
C ALA A 192 -18.19 25.38 -12.00
N ARG A 193 -16.96 25.51 -12.48
CA ARG A 193 -16.43 24.80 -13.65
C ARG A 193 -15.07 24.23 -13.29
N GLU A 194 -14.89 22.94 -13.52
CA GLU A 194 -13.59 22.30 -13.31
C GLU A 194 -12.56 22.90 -14.28
N LEU A 195 -11.35 23.08 -13.79
CA LEU A 195 -10.21 23.51 -14.58
C LEU A 195 -9.25 22.31 -14.72
N ASN A 196 -7.97 22.51 -14.42
CA ASN A 196 -6.97 21.47 -14.45
C ASN A 196 -6.80 20.79 -13.08
N THR A 197 -6.28 19.56 -13.12
CA THR A 197 -5.68 18.88 -11.97
C THR A 197 -4.17 18.88 -12.15
N VAL A 198 -3.43 19.26 -11.12
CA VAL A 198 -1.96 19.28 -11.09
C VAL A 198 -1.48 18.18 -10.14
N GLY A 199 -0.46 17.43 -10.53
CA GLY A 199 0.01 16.24 -9.81
C GLY A 199 -0.79 14.98 -10.17
N GLY A 200 -0.72 13.98 -9.31
CA GLY A 200 -1.24 12.63 -9.57
C GLY A 200 -0.27 11.79 -10.40
N GLY A 201 -0.71 10.58 -10.73
CA GLY A 201 0.09 9.62 -11.51
C GLY A 201 -0.24 8.18 -11.15
N ALA A 202 0.38 7.24 -11.86
CA ALA A 202 0.33 5.83 -11.51
C ALA A 202 1.05 5.60 -10.17
N SER A 203 0.53 4.67 -9.35
CA SER A 203 1.24 4.22 -8.16
C SER A 203 2.54 3.52 -8.56
N THR A 204 3.59 3.74 -7.80
CA THR A 204 4.90 3.07 -7.97
C THR A 204 5.16 2.17 -6.78
N ALA A 205 5.91 1.10 -6.97
CA ALA A 205 6.30 0.21 -5.89
C ALA A 205 7.82 0.03 -5.86
N ALA A 206 8.38 -0.03 -4.66
CA ALA A 206 9.77 -0.33 -4.42
C ALA A 206 9.87 -1.44 -3.37
N LEU A 207 10.89 -2.28 -3.53
CA LEU A 207 11.25 -3.33 -2.58
C LEU A 207 12.56 -2.95 -1.90
N SER A 208 12.59 -3.01 -0.57
CA SER A 208 13.80 -2.84 0.24
C SER A 208 13.81 -3.92 1.31
N GLY A 209 14.80 -4.82 1.27
CA GLY A 209 14.83 -6.00 2.13
C GLY A 209 13.58 -6.85 1.92
N THR A 210 12.80 -7.05 2.98
CA THR A 210 11.52 -7.78 2.98
C THR A 210 10.28 -6.87 2.90
N THR A 211 10.47 -5.56 2.70
CA THR A 211 9.37 -4.58 2.71
C THR A 211 9.03 -4.08 1.32
N ILE A 212 7.76 -4.22 0.94
CA ILE A 212 7.22 -3.57 -0.27
C ILE A 212 6.59 -2.24 0.14
N THR A 213 7.00 -1.16 -0.52
CA THR A 213 6.43 0.19 -0.34
C THR A 213 5.76 0.64 -1.63
N VAL A 214 4.47 0.95 -1.56
CA VAL A 214 3.67 1.50 -2.66
C VAL A 214 3.42 2.99 -2.44
N THR A 215 3.86 3.82 -3.37
CA THR A 215 3.69 5.28 -3.33
C THR A 215 2.70 5.72 -4.40
N THR A 216 1.63 6.41 -3.99
CA THR A 216 0.64 7.04 -4.87
C THR A 216 0.82 8.55 -4.82
N PRO A 217 1.22 9.20 -5.93
CA PRO A 217 1.41 10.65 -5.96
C PRO A 217 0.12 11.41 -5.63
N GLY A 218 0.22 12.45 -4.80
CA GLY A 218 -0.90 13.35 -4.51
C GLY A 218 -1.26 14.23 -5.71
N SER A 219 -2.49 14.76 -5.73
CA SER A 219 -3.02 15.61 -6.79
C SER A 219 -3.88 16.75 -6.24
N THR A 220 -3.83 17.91 -6.91
CA THR A 220 -4.64 19.09 -6.57
C THR A 220 -5.51 19.47 -7.76
N ALA A 221 -6.84 19.47 -7.57
CA ALA A 221 -7.79 19.90 -8.58
C ALA A 221 -8.22 21.35 -8.36
N TYR A 222 -8.33 22.10 -9.46
CA TYR A 222 -8.78 23.49 -9.48
C TYR A 222 -10.16 23.61 -10.10
N GLU A 223 -10.93 24.60 -9.63
CA GLU A 223 -12.19 25.02 -10.26
C GLU A 223 -12.21 26.55 -10.39
N GLU A 224 -12.96 27.06 -11.37
CA GLU A 224 -13.39 28.45 -11.43
C GLU A 224 -14.80 28.55 -10.87
N ARG A 225 -15.08 29.57 -10.04
CA ARG A 225 -16.38 29.74 -9.39
C ARG A 225 -16.88 31.18 -9.45
N ALA A 226 -18.14 31.35 -9.82
CA ALA A 226 -18.84 32.62 -9.76
C ALA A 226 -19.29 32.93 -8.32
N LEU A 227 -18.99 34.14 -7.87
CA LEU A 227 -19.21 34.59 -6.49
C LEU A 227 -20.49 35.43 -6.41
N LYS A 228 -21.31 35.17 -5.39
CA LYS A 228 -22.40 36.08 -4.99
C LYS A 228 -21.82 37.23 -4.19
N GLY A 229 -22.46 38.40 -4.24
CA GLY A 229 -21.96 39.55 -3.50
C GLY A 229 -22.89 40.74 -3.49
N TYR A 230 -22.37 41.85 -3.01
CA TYR A 230 -23.04 43.14 -2.96
C TYR A 230 -22.02 44.28 -3.02
N ASP A 231 -22.48 45.46 -3.39
CA ASP A 231 -21.72 46.70 -3.26
C ASP A 231 -22.61 47.86 -2.80
N ALA A 232 -21.97 48.92 -2.32
CA ALA A 232 -22.60 50.19 -2.02
C ALA A 232 -21.66 51.35 -2.33
N GLU A 233 -22.22 52.46 -2.82
CA GLU A 233 -21.49 53.67 -3.20
C GLU A 233 -22.26 54.90 -2.72
N ILE A 234 -21.54 55.85 -2.12
CA ILE A 234 -22.00 57.22 -1.89
C ILE A 234 -21.29 58.15 -2.88
N GLY A 235 -22.04 59.08 -3.49
CA GLY A 235 -21.51 60.10 -4.37
C GLY A 235 -21.78 61.50 -3.83
N TRP A 236 -20.85 62.41 -4.08
CA TRP A 236 -20.94 63.82 -3.75
C TRP A 236 -20.62 64.68 -4.97
N ARG A 237 -21.49 65.63 -5.28
CA ARG A 237 -21.27 66.66 -6.30
C ARG A 237 -20.37 67.74 -5.72
N VAL A 238 -19.20 67.89 -6.32
CA VAL A 238 -18.25 68.93 -5.92
C VAL A 238 -18.79 70.27 -6.41
N PRO A 239 -18.95 71.28 -5.53
CA PRO A 239 -19.55 72.57 -5.87
C PRO A 239 -18.58 73.49 -6.65
N LEU A 240 -18.00 72.98 -7.74
CA LEU A 240 -17.13 73.73 -8.66
C LEU A 240 -17.90 74.32 -9.85
N PHE A 241 -19.08 73.76 -10.14
CA PHE A 241 -19.96 74.19 -11.23
C PHE A 241 -21.37 74.45 -10.70
N GLU A 242 -22.12 75.31 -11.40
CA GLU A 242 -23.52 75.59 -11.08
C GLU A 242 -24.36 74.32 -11.11
N THR A 243 -25.32 74.18 -10.20
CA THR A 243 -26.15 72.98 -10.06
C THR A 243 -26.94 72.65 -11.34
N GLU A 244 -27.48 73.66 -12.02
CA GLU A 244 -28.23 73.49 -13.27
C GLU A 244 -27.33 73.51 -14.52
N GLY A 245 -26.04 73.84 -14.35
CA GLY A 245 -25.09 73.96 -15.44
C GLY A 245 -24.81 72.63 -16.15
N ALA A 246 -24.36 72.74 -17.40
CA ALA A 246 -24.03 71.60 -18.27
C ALA A 246 -22.79 70.79 -17.81
N ARG A 247 -22.08 71.23 -16.77
CA ARG A 247 -20.88 70.55 -16.25
C ARG A 247 -21.10 70.16 -14.80
N GLN A 248 -20.79 68.91 -14.47
CA GLN A 248 -20.90 68.40 -13.10
C GLN A 248 -19.68 67.55 -12.76
N LEU A 249 -19.01 67.85 -11.64
CA LEU A 249 -17.96 67.00 -11.09
C LEU A 249 -18.51 66.24 -9.88
N ARG A 250 -18.34 64.91 -9.87
CA ARG A 250 -18.75 64.05 -8.76
C ARG A 250 -17.61 63.19 -8.27
N LEU A 251 -17.50 63.07 -6.95
CA LEU A 251 -16.61 62.14 -6.25
C LEU A 251 -17.46 61.04 -5.61
N HIS A 252 -17.03 59.80 -5.75
CA HIS A 252 -17.71 58.63 -5.24
C HIS A 252 -16.77 57.81 -4.37
N ALA A 253 -17.30 57.29 -3.27
CA ALA A 253 -16.62 56.35 -2.39
C ALA A 253 -17.56 55.18 -2.08
N GLY A 254 -17.03 53.97 -2.10
CA GLY A 254 -17.82 52.77 -1.88
C GLY A 254 -16.98 51.56 -1.55
N GLY A 255 -17.64 50.43 -1.44
CA GLY A 255 -17.00 49.14 -1.21
C GLY A 255 -17.86 47.99 -1.72
N TYR A 256 -17.21 46.86 -1.95
CA TYR A 256 -17.85 45.65 -2.45
C TYR A 256 -17.39 44.44 -1.66
N ARG A 257 -18.24 43.40 -1.64
CA ARG A 257 -17.91 42.09 -1.07
C ARG A 257 -18.60 40.98 -1.84
N PHE A 258 -17.81 40.06 -2.38
CA PHE A 258 -18.25 38.84 -3.03
C PHE A 258 -17.66 37.64 -2.31
N SER A 259 -18.45 36.58 -2.08
CA SER A 259 -17.93 35.35 -1.46
C SER A 259 -18.75 34.11 -1.79
N ASP A 260 -18.05 33.01 -2.05
CA ASP A 260 -18.62 31.67 -2.15
C ASP A 260 -17.54 30.60 -1.91
N ALA A 261 -17.92 29.45 -1.34
CA ALA A 261 -17.04 28.29 -1.11
C ALA A 261 -15.64 28.61 -0.53
N GLY A 262 -15.57 29.54 0.43
CA GLY A 262 -14.32 29.94 1.10
C GLY A 262 -13.45 30.94 0.33
N THR A 263 -13.81 31.28 -0.91
CA THR A 263 -13.20 32.38 -1.66
C THR A 263 -13.95 33.67 -1.38
N THR A 264 -13.22 34.75 -1.13
CA THR A 264 -13.77 36.10 -0.94
C THR A 264 -13.14 37.03 -1.97
N VAL A 265 -13.80 38.13 -2.32
CA VAL A 265 -13.23 39.27 -3.04
C VAL A 265 -13.89 40.52 -2.45
N SER A 266 -13.13 41.34 -1.74
CA SER A 266 -13.70 42.52 -1.08
C SER A 266 -12.72 43.67 -1.01
N GLY A 267 -13.22 44.89 -1.15
CA GLY A 267 -12.35 46.05 -1.17
C GLY A 267 -13.07 47.38 -1.28
N PRO A 268 -12.35 48.48 -0.99
CA PRO A 268 -12.84 49.83 -1.27
C PRO A 268 -12.77 50.16 -2.76
N ARG A 269 -13.61 51.10 -3.18
CA ARG A 269 -13.62 51.72 -4.51
C ARG A 269 -13.81 53.23 -4.36
N ILE A 270 -12.99 54.00 -5.08
CA ILE A 270 -13.14 55.45 -5.22
C ILE A 270 -13.25 55.77 -6.70
N ARG A 271 -14.15 56.69 -7.07
CA ARG A 271 -14.33 57.11 -8.46
C ARG A 271 -14.57 58.62 -8.53
N VAL A 272 -13.98 59.27 -9.51
CA VAL A 272 -14.27 60.66 -9.86
C VAL A 272 -14.83 60.68 -11.27
N GLU A 273 -15.82 61.52 -11.51
CA GLU A 273 -16.48 61.65 -12.81
C GLU A 273 -16.80 63.13 -13.10
N LEU A 274 -16.34 63.62 -14.24
CA LEU A 274 -16.74 64.90 -14.82
C LEU A 274 -17.71 64.61 -15.97
N ALA A 275 -18.96 65.03 -15.80
CA ALA A 275 -19.98 65.02 -16.84
C ALA A 275 -20.03 66.38 -17.54
N ILE A 276 -20.07 66.36 -18.88
CA ILE A 276 -20.23 67.53 -19.74
C ILE A 276 -21.40 67.22 -20.69
N GLU A 277 -22.54 67.82 -20.42
CA GLU A 277 -23.79 67.60 -21.15
C GLU A 277 -23.97 68.65 -22.26
N ASP A 278 -24.83 68.36 -23.23
CA ASP A 278 -25.22 69.23 -24.35
C ASP A 278 -24.02 69.81 -25.10
N LEU A 279 -23.17 68.92 -25.65
CA LEU A 279 -21.98 69.31 -26.40
C LEU A 279 -22.39 70.09 -27.67
N ALA A 280 -21.89 71.32 -27.78
CA ALA A 280 -22.23 72.25 -28.87
C ALA A 280 -22.02 71.68 -30.29
N TRP A 281 -21.14 70.69 -30.45
CA TRP A 281 -20.81 70.08 -31.75
C TRP A 281 -21.66 68.86 -32.12
N PHE A 282 -22.46 68.32 -31.19
CA PHE A 282 -23.23 67.08 -31.40
C PHE A 282 -24.74 67.21 -31.09
N GLY A 283 -25.20 68.39 -30.65
CA GLY A 283 -26.60 68.71 -30.39
C GLY A 283 -27.11 68.29 -29.01
N ASN A 284 -28.32 68.73 -28.65
CA ASN A 284 -28.92 68.54 -27.32
C ASN A 284 -29.08 67.06 -26.93
N GLY A 285 -28.81 66.68 -25.69
CA GLY A 285 -28.91 65.30 -25.19
C GLY A 285 -27.66 64.44 -25.42
N THR A 286 -26.60 65.01 -25.98
CA THR A 286 -25.26 64.40 -26.00
C THR A 286 -24.55 64.67 -24.68
N ALA A 287 -23.65 63.77 -24.27
CA ALA A 287 -22.86 63.96 -23.07
C ALA A 287 -21.50 63.28 -23.18
N LEU A 288 -20.48 63.91 -22.61
CA LEU A 288 -19.15 63.34 -22.42
C LEU A 288 -18.92 63.13 -20.93
N PHE A 289 -18.51 61.93 -20.54
CA PHE A 289 -18.08 61.61 -19.18
C PHE A 289 -16.60 61.25 -19.18
N LEU A 290 -15.84 61.97 -18.36
CA LEU A 290 -14.43 61.69 -18.07
C LEU A 290 -14.33 61.19 -16.65
N GLY A 291 -13.79 59.99 -16.45
CA GLY A 291 -13.69 59.40 -15.13
C GLY A 291 -12.33 58.81 -14.80
N ALA A 292 -12.08 58.65 -13.51
CA ALA A 292 -11.00 57.85 -12.98
C ALA A 292 -11.52 57.02 -11.81
N GLU A 293 -11.09 55.76 -11.73
CA GLU A 293 -11.52 54.80 -10.71
C GLU A 293 -10.31 54.07 -10.14
N ALA A 294 -10.29 53.90 -8.82
CA ALA A 294 -9.30 53.11 -8.10
C ALA A 294 -9.99 52.14 -7.16
N GLN A 295 -9.54 50.88 -7.16
CA GLN A 295 -10.02 49.84 -6.25
C GLN A 295 -8.89 48.90 -5.84
N LYS A 296 -9.04 48.24 -4.70
CA LYS A 296 -8.04 47.28 -4.19
C LYS A 296 -8.73 46.14 -3.46
N ASP A 297 -8.37 44.90 -3.80
CA ASP A 297 -8.74 43.68 -3.07
C ASP A 297 -7.56 42.71 -3.03
N ASP A 298 -7.62 41.69 -2.18
CA ASP A 298 -6.51 40.77 -1.93
C ASP A 298 -6.29 39.78 -3.10
N GLU A 299 -7.35 39.46 -3.83
CA GLU A 299 -7.35 38.48 -4.91
C GLU A 299 -6.85 39.05 -6.24
N ARG A 300 -7.19 40.31 -6.54
CA ARG A 300 -6.86 41.02 -7.79
C ARG A 300 -5.79 42.10 -7.61
N GLY A 301 -5.51 42.52 -6.37
CA GLY A 301 -4.61 43.62 -6.04
C GLY A 301 -5.18 45.00 -6.42
N SER A 302 -4.31 46.01 -6.51
CA SER A 302 -4.72 47.36 -6.91
C SER A 302 -5.07 47.46 -8.40
N GLN A 303 -6.25 47.99 -8.71
CA GLN A 303 -6.74 48.22 -10.06
C GLN A 303 -7.14 49.69 -10.24
N ASN A 304 -6.57 50.33 -11.26
CA ASN A 304 -6.84 51.73 -11.58
C ASN A 304 -7.29 51.83 -13.03
N PHE A 305 -8.29 52.67 -13.28
CA PHE A 305 -8.87 52.89 -14.59
C PHE A 305 -9.04 54.38 -14.86
N LEU A 306 -8.88 54.76 -16.12
CA LEU A 306 -9.42 56.01 -16.68
C LEU A 306 -10.60 55.63 -17.56
N SER A 307 -11.67 56.41 -17.57
CA SER A 307 -12.83 56.19 -18.43
C SER A 307 -13.13 57.42 -19.30
N LEU A 308 -13.48 57.14 -20.54
CA LEU A 308 -14.02 58.09 -21.50
C LEU A 308 -15.31 57.49 -22.04
N ARG A 309 -16.45 58.13 -21.75
CA ARG A 309 -17.76 57.69 -22.21
C ARG A 309 -18.45 58.79 -22.99
N LEU A 310 -18.91 58.46 -24.19
CA LEU A 310 -19.68 59.35 -25.06
C LEU A 310 -21.12 58.85 -25.17
N ARG A 311 -22.07 59.72 -24.83
CA ARG A 311 -23.49 59.51 -25.00
C ARG A 311 -23.98 60.10 -26.32
N ILE A 312 -24.67 59.29 -27.10
CA ILE A 312 -25.25 59.66 -28.39
C ILE A 312 -26.77 59.42 -28.33
N PRO A 313 -27.61 60.48 -28.36
CA PRO A 313 -29.05 60.35 -28.44
C PRO A 313 -29.49 59.80 -29.80
N LEU A 314 -30.50 58.92 -29.81
CA LEU A 314 -30.98 58.24 -31.02
C LEU A 314 -32.24 58.90 -31.64
N ASP A 315 -32.86 59.85 -30.93
CA ASP A 315 -34.01 60.61 -31.44
C ASP A 315 -33.62 61.77 -32.36
N LYS A 316 -34.56 62.29 -33.14
CA LYS A 316 -34.33 63.51 -33.94
C LYS A 316 -34.20 64.75 -33.05
N GLU A 317 -33.29 65.65 -33.39
CA GLU A 317 -33.01 66.87 -32.63
C GLU A 317 -34.23 67.78 -32.43
N THR A 318 -35.11 67.86 -33.44
CA THR A 318 -36.37 68.64 -33.41
C THR A 318 -37.43 68.14 -32.42
N SER A 319 -37.25 66.95 -31.85
CA SER A 319 -38.17 66.34 -30.88
C SER A 319 -37.68 66.48 -29.43
N ARG A 320 -36.59 67.22 -29.18
CA ARG A 320 -35.93 67.32 -27.87
C ARG A 320 -36.40 68.57 -27.11
N PRO A 321 -36.78 68.46 -25.82
CA PRO A 321 -37.13 69.62 -24.99
C PRO A 321 -35.98 70.63 -24.92
N ALA A 322 -36.29 71.93 -24.93
CA ALA A 322 -35.32 73.01 -25.11
C ALA A 322 -34.29 73.14 -23.98
N GLN A 323 -34.64 72.80 -22.73
CA GLN A 323 -33.69 72.57 -21.61
C GLN A 323 -34.32 71.66 -20.56
N ARG A 324 -33.60 70.60 -20.14
CA ARG A 324 -33.98 69.75 -19.01
C ARG A 324 -33.30 70.27 -17.75
N SER A 325 -34.02 70.29 -16.63
CA SER A 325 -33.40 70.51 -15.31
C SER A 325 -32.35 69.45 -15.01
N MET A 326 -31.46 69.75 -14.06
CA MET A 326 -30.46 68.82 -13.57
C MET A 326 -31.07 67.47 -13.20
N GLN A 327 -32.18 67.45 -12.43
CA GLN A 327 -32.81 66.20 -12.03
C GLN A 327 -33.43 65.45 -13.21
N GLU A 328 -34.04 66.14 -14.16
CA GLU A 328 -34.55 65.50 -15.38
C GLU A 328 -33.42 64.88 -16.21
N ARG A 329 -32.22 65.47 -16.27
CA ARG A 329 -31.07 64.84 -16.95
C ARG A 329 -30.63 63.58 -16.22
N ARG A 330 -30.62 63.62 -14.89
CA ARG A 330 -30.25 62.49 -14.02
C ARG A 330 -31.22 61.31 -14.04
N MET A 331 -32.47 61.48 -14.49
CA MET A 331 -33.38 60.35 -14.74
C MET A 331 -32.84 59.38 -15.80
N THR A 332 -31.95 59.86 -16.68
CA THR A 332 -31.25 59.04 -17.69
C THR A 332 -29.79 58.76 -17.32
N ALA A 333 -29.37 59.04 -16.08
CA ALA A 333 -28.01 58.74 -15.65
C ALA A 333 -27.70 57.24 -15.84
N PRO A 334 -26.49 56.86 -16.23
CA PRO A 334 -26.13 55.46 -16.35
C PRO A 334 -26.35 54.70 -15.04
N VAL A 335 -26.82 53.46 -15.14
CA VAL A 335 -26.89 52.57 -13.98
C VAL A 335 -25.46 52.18 -13.58
N VAL A 336 -25.11 52.41 -12.31
CA VAL A 336 -23.79 52.10 -11.76
C VAL A 336 -23.86 50.85 -10.89
N ARG A 337 -23.19 49.80 -11.37
CA ARG A 337 -23.05 48.48 -10.75
C ARG A 337 -21.75 47.85 -11.20
N ASP A 338 -21.32 46.77 -10.56
CA ASP A 338 -20.32 45.89 -11.13
C ASP A 338 -20.92 45.23 -12.37
N VAL A 339 -20.23 45.44 -13.50
CA VAL A 339 -20.67 44.97 -14.80
C VAL A 339 -20.18 43.55 -15.04
N ASP A 340 -19.14 43.11 -14.33
CA ASP A 340 -18.62 41.75 -14.49
C ASP A 340 -19.22 40.78 -13.48
N ILE A 341 -19.61 39.58 -13.92
CA ILE A 341 -19.81 38.46 -12.98
C ILE A 341 -18.47 38.15 -12.31
N VAL A 342 -18.33 38.36 -11.00
CA VAL A 342 -17.08 38.11 -10.28
C VAL A 342 -16.85 36.60 -10.18
N ALA A 343 -15.83 36.09 -10.89
CA ALA A 343 -15.41 34.70 -10.86
C ALA A 343 -13.95 34.58 -10.40
N GLN A 344 -13.65 33.52 -9.64
CA GLN A 344 -12.31 33.27 -9.09
C GLN A 344 -11.88 31.81 -9.23
N ARG A 345 -10.59 31.60 -9.46
CA ARG A 345 -9.96 30.28 -9.42
C ARG A 345 -9.72 29.87 -7.97
N ARG A 346 -10.10 28.65 -7.60
CA ARG A 346 -9.84 28.06 -6.27
C ARG A 346 -9.44 26.60 -6.35
N VAL A 347 -8.86 26.09 -5.27
CA VAL A 347 -8.62 24.65 -5.07
C VAL A 347 -9.94 23.99 -4.69
N SER A 348 -10.41 23.04 -5.50
CA SER A 348 -11.64 22.29 -5.23
C SER A 348 -11.37 21.03 -4.41
N ARG A 349 -10.23 20.38 -4.64
CA ARG A 349 -9.87 19.10 -4.01
C ARG A 349 -8.35 18.96 -3.89
N VAL A 350 -7.90 18.44 -2.76
CA VAL A 350 -6.52 18.04 -2.52
C VAL A 350 -6.51 16.57 -2.13
N MET A 351 -5.73 15.77 -2.84
CA MET A 351 -5.41 14.39 -2.50
C MET A 351 -3.95 14.33 -2.08
N PRO A 352 -3.62 13.99 -0.83
CA PRO A 352 -2.23 13.90 -0.39
C PRO A 352 -1.53 12.70 -1.05
N THR A 353 -0.20 12.75 -1.10
CA THR A 353 0.61 11.57 -1.42
C THR A 353 0.35 10.50 -0.36
N LEU A 354 0.07 9.28 -0.82
CA LEU A 354 -0.11 8.13 0.06
C LEU A 354 1.05 7.17 -0.08
N VAL A 355 1.58 6.71 1.05
CA VAL A 355 2.61 5.67 1.13
C VAL A 355 2.04 4.52 1.94
N GLU A 356 1.98 3.34 1.35
CA GLU A 356 1.58 2.09 2.01
C GLU A 356 2.81 1.18 2.04
N SER A 357 3.15 0.63 3.20
CA SER A 357 4.25 -0.31 3.36
C SER A 357 3.78 -1.59 4.01
N VAL A 358 4.36 -2.71 3.58
CA VAL A 358 4.07 -4.04 4.14
C VAL A 358 5.39 -4.74 4.37
N ASP A 359 5.65 -5.06 5.63
CA ASP A 359 6.71 -5.98 6.01
C ASP A 359 6.21 -7.41 5.81
N ALA A 360 6.76 -8.09 4.81
CA ALA A 360 6.29 -9.40 4.39
C ALA A 360 6.81 -10.57 5.25
N ALA A 361 7.52 -10.28 6.36
CA ALA A 361 7.83 -11.28 7.38
C ALA A 361 6.59 -11.67 8.22
N THR A 362 5.51 -10.89 8.17
CA THR A 362 4.26 -11.19 8.89
C THR A 362 3.14 -11.47 7.88
N PRO A 363 2.50 -12.66 7.88
CA PRO A 363 1.41 -12.99 6.96
C PRO A 363 0.14 -12.23 7.37
N THR A 364 0.12 -10.93 7.08
CA THR A 364 -1.08 -10.09 7.21
C THR A 364 -1.35 -9.44 5.85
N PRO A 365 -2.56 -9.57 5.31
CA PRO A 365 -2.83 -9.26 3.91
C PRO A 365 -2.97 -7.74 3.73
N ALA A 366 -1.85 -7.04 3.69
CA ALA A 366 -1.81 -5.63 3.28
C ALA A 366 -1.40 -5.48 1.80
N VAL A 367 -0.70 -6.47 1.23
CA VAL A 367 -0.32 -6.54 -0.18
C VAL A 367 -0.61 -7.94 -0.73
N THR A 368 -1.34 -8.00 -1.84
CA THR A 368 -1.61 -9.23 -2.61
C THR A 368 -1.06 -9.08 -4.02
N THR A 369 -0.95 -10.18 -4.77
CA THR A 369 -0.73 -10.10 -6.22
C THR A 369 -1.92 -9.44 -6.92
N ALA A 370 -1.77 -9.08 -8.19
CA ALA A 370 -2.88 -8.65 -9.05
C ALA A 370 -4.06 -9.64 -9.08
N SER A 371 -3.80 -10.93 -8.82
CA SER A 371 -4.77 -12.02 -8.75
C SER A 371 -5.32 -12.30 -7.34
N GLY A 372 -4.93 -11.52 -6.32
CA GLY A 372 -5.43 -11.65 -4.94
C GLY A 372 -4.68 -12.68 -4.08
N ARG A 373 -3.59 -13.26 -4.58
CA ARG A 373 -2.75 -14.20 -3.81
C ARG A 373 -1.92 -13.46 -2.77
N THR A 374 -1.72 -14.08 -1.61
CA THR A 374 -0.80 -13.60 -0.57
C THR A 374 0.64 -13.57 -1.09
N VAL A 375 1.42 -12.58 -0.65
CA VAL A 375 2.83 -12.45 -1.02
C VAL A 375 3.69 -12.60 0.24
N THR A 376 4.62 -13.55 0.21
CA THR A 376 5.65 -13.76 1.24
C THR A 376 7.01 -13.44 0.65
N LEU A 377 7.81 -12.59 1.30
CA LEU A 377 9.17 -12.28 0.84
C LEU A 377 10.20 -12.89 1.80
N LEU A 378 11.19 -13.58 1.25
CA LEU A 378 12.29 -14.15 1.99
C LEU A 378 13.61 -13.59 1.49
N SER A 379 14.54 -13.39 2.42
CA SER A 379 15.94 -13.08 2.13
C SER A 379 16.83 -14.19 2.70
N SER A 380 17.86 -14.58 1.95
CA SER A 380 18.89 -15.50 2.44
C SER A 380 19.72 -14.90 3.58
N GLU A 381 19.65 -13.58 3.79
CA GLU A 381 20.30 -12.90 4.92
C GLU A 381 19.60 -13.18 6.25
N THR A 382 18.29 -13.44 6.22
CA THR A 382 17.46 -13.62 7.42
C THR A 382 16.85 -15.02 7.53
N THR A 383 16.83 -15.78 6.44
CA THR A 383 16.29 -17.14 6.39
C THR A 383 17.35 -18.11 5.89
N ALA A 384 17.75 -19.04 6.76
CA ALA A 384 18.63 -20.14 6.37
C ALA A 384 17.93 -21.06 5.36
N GLY A 385 18.68 -21.61 4.39
CA GLY A 385 18.08 -22.41 3.32
C GLY A 385 17.44 -23.72 3.79
N ASN A 386 17.87 -24.27 4.93
CA ASN A 386 17.20 -25.43 5.55
C ASN A 386 15.79 -25.12 6.09
N GLN A 387 15.40 -23.84 6.20
CA GLN A 387 14.04 -23.42 6.58
C GLN A 387 13.12 -23.22 5.37
N LEU A 388 13.62 -23.31 4.13
CA LEU A 388 12.84 -23.00 2.93
C LEU A 388 11.55 -23.83 2.83
N GLN A 389 11.64 -25.14 3.09
CA GLN A 389 10.45 -26.01 3.02
C GLN A 389 9.40 -25.59 4.04
N ALA A 390 9.80 -25.34 5.29
CA ALA A 390 8.89 -24.89 6.33
C ALA A 390 8.21 -23.55 5.98
N VAL A 391 8.91 -22.65 5.28
CA VAL A 391 8.30 -21.40 4.82
C VAL A 391 7.35 -21.63 3.65
N PHE A 392 7.66 -22.55 2.72
CA PHE A 392 6.73 -22.94 1.66
C PHE A 392 5.46 -23.55 2.24
N ASP A 393 5.59 -24.39 3.27
CA ASP A 393 4.48 -24.98 4.01
C ASP A 393 3.64 -23.92 4.72
N ALA A 394 4.28 -22.95 5.38
CA ALA A 394 3.59 -21.86 6.08
C ALA A 394 2.89 -20.89 5.13
N ALA A 395 3.45 -20.64 3.94
CA ALA A 395 2.80 -19.82 2.91
C ALA A 395 1.55 -20.50 2.33
N GLY A 396 1.54 -21.83 2.28
CA GLY A 396 0.38 -22.64 1.90
C GLY A 396 0.02 -22.59 0.40
N ASN A 397 -1.10 -23.21 0.06
CA ASN A 397 -1.62 -23.25 -1.32
C ASN A 397 -1.94 -21.86 -1.88
N ASP A 398 -1.90 -21.72 -3.20
CA ASP A 398 -2.27 -20.50 -3.94
C ASP A 398 -1.52 -19.23 -3.48
N SER A 399 -0.34 -19.39 -2.90
CA SER A 399 0.50 -18.30 -2.41
C SER A 399 1.55 -17.87 -3.44
N THR A 400 2.12 -16.68 -3.26
CA THR A 400 3.29 -16.21 -4.01
C THR A 400 4.43 -15.98 -3.06
N VAL A 401 5.54 -16.66 -3.29
CA VAL A 401 6.76 -16.55 -2.50
C VAL A 401 7.82 -15.87 -3.36
N VAL A 402 8.39 -14.77 -2.87
CA VAL A 402 9.47 -14.04 -3.53
C VAL A 402 10.75 -14.28 -2.76
N LEU A 403 11.80 -14.72 -3.45
CA LEU A 403 13.11 -14.96 -2.88
C LEU A 403 14.06 -13.80 -3.20
N ALA A 404 14.99 -13.57 -2.29
CA ALA A 404 16.11 -12.66 -2.46
C ALA A 404 17.41 -13.31 -1.95
N GLY A 405 18.42 -13.36 -2.81
CA GLY A 405 19.72 -13.94 -2.50
C GLY A 405 19.82 -15.45 -2.72
N ASP A 406 20.89 -16.05 -2.19
CA ASP A 406 21.29 -17.42 -2.45
C ASP A 406 20.95 -18.34 -1.28
N PHE A 407 20.09 -19.32 -1.52
CA PHE A 407 19.67 -20.30 -0.53
C PHE A 407 20.37 -21.64 -0.76
N TYR A 408 20.89 -22.24 0.30
CA TYR A 408 21.53 -23.56 0.29
C TYR A 408 20.66 -24.56 1.05
N THR A 409 20.18 -25.58 0.36
CA THR A 409 19.11 -26.45 0.90
C THR A 409 19.16 -27.87 0.33
N GLY A 410 18.35 -28.76 0.88
CA GLY A 410 18.06 -30.06 0.29
C GLY A 410 17.08 -29.93 -0.89
N ALA A 411 16.46 -31.03 -1.31
CA ALA A 411 15.33 -30.95 -2.22
C ALA A 411 14.15 -30.25 -1.53
N THR A 412 13.45 -29.37 -2.24
CA THR A 412 12.24 -28.69 -1.76
C THR A 412 11.07 -28.91 -2.71
N ALA A 413 9.84 -28.74 -2.25
CA ALA A 413 8.64 -28.92 -3.05
C ALA A 413 7.66 -27.75 -2.86
N LEU A 414 7.08 -27.30 -3.97
CA LEU A 414 6.01 -26.31 -3.96
C LEU A 414 4.65 -26.97 -3.72
N HIS A 415 3.75 -26.21 -3.10
CA HIS A 415 2.36 -26.57 -2.88
C HIS A 415 1.46 -26.24 -4.09
N ASN A 416 0.21 -26.70 -4.07
CA ASN A 416 -0.74 -26.46 -5.15
C ASN A 416 -0.96 -24.96 -5.37
N GLY A 417 -0.86 -24.49 -6.61
CA GLY A 417 -1.04 -23.07 -6.97
C GLY A 417 0.07 -22.12 -6.49
N GLN A 418 1.09 -22.63 -5.77
CA GLN A 418 2.16 -21.82 -5.19
C GLN A 418 3.14 -21.36 -6.27
N SER A 419 3.47 -20.06 -6.28
CA SER A 419 4.38 -19.48 -7.26
C SER A 419 5.63 -18.93 -6.58
N LEU A 420 6.80 -19.34 -7.04
CA LEU A 420 8.08 -18.91 -6.52
C LEU A 420 8.76 -17.93 -7.51
N LEU A 421 9.09 -16.74 -7.03
CA LEU A 421 9.56 -15.62 -7.85
C LEU A 421 10.95 -15.13 -7.42
N GLY A 422 11.82 -14.88 -8.40
CA GLY A 422 13.15 -14.26 -8.24
C GLY A 422 13.25 -13.00 -9.09
N SER A 423 14.21 -12.89 -10.00
CA SER A 423 14.42 -11.72 -10.88
C SER A 423 13.29 -11.55 -11.92
N THR A 424 12.14 -11.03 -11.50
CA THR A 424 10.95 -10.83 -12.34
C THR A 424 10.19 -9.57 -11.94
N ALA A 425 9.22 -9.16 -12.75
CA ALA A 425 8.26 -8.13 -12.36
C ALA A 425 7.10 -8.76 -11.59
N LEU A 426 6.71 -8.15 -10.47
CA LEU A 426 5.56 -8.54 -9.66
C LEU A 426 4.59 -7.35 -9.56
N THR A 427 3.37 -7.53 -10.04
CA THR A 427 2.29 -6.55 -9.80
C THR A 427 1.59 -6.85 -8.49
N VAL A 428 1.64 -5.87 -7.58
CA VAL A 428 1.02 -5.91 -6.27
C VAL A 428 -0.24 -5.03 -6.22
N THR A 429 -1.20 -5.43 -5.39
CA THR A 429 -2.39 -4.68 -5.03
C THR A 429 -2.38 -4.44 -3.53
N THR A 430 -2.42 -3.18 -3.10
CA THR A 430 -2.51 -2.83 -1.66
C THR A 430 -3.93 -3.06 -1.14
N ALA A 431 -4.09 -3.09 0.19
CA ALA A 431 -5.40 -3.21 0.85
C ALA A 431 -6.41 -2.14 0.42
N SER A 432 -5.93 -0.97 -0.01
CA SER A 432 -6.76 0.12 -0.53
C SER A 432 -7.06 0.02 -2.04
N GLY A 433 -6.69 -1.10 -2.68
CA GLY A 433 -6.96 -1.41 -4.08
C GLY A 433 -5.98 -0.83 -5.09
N ARG A 434 -4.90 -0.18 -4.63
CA ARG A 434 -3.92 0.46 -5.52
C ARG A 434 -2.96 -0.56 -6.09
N ARG A 435 -2.68 -0.46 -7.39
CA ARG A 435 -1.83 -1.40 -8.11
C ARG A 435 -0.52 -0.76 -8.52
N ALA A 436 0.57 -1.47 -8.31
CA ALA A 436 1.90 -1.05 -8.74
C ALA A 436 2.75 -2.27 -9.08
N THR A 437 3.73 -2.10 -9.96
CA THR A 437 4.68 -3.16 -10.32
C THR A 437 6.00 -2.90 -9.61
N VAL A 438 6.52 -3.93 -8.96
CA VAL A 438 7.84 -3.95 -8.31
C VAL A 438 8.72 -4.97 -9.01
N THR A 439 10.00 -4.66 -9.19
CA THR A 439 10.99 -5.64 -9.63
C THR A 439 11.47 -6.43 -8.43
N THR A 440 11.32 -7.75 -8.47
CA THR A 440 11.77 -8.63 -7.39
C THR A 440 13.26 -8.98 -7.54
N PRO A 441 13.96 -9.29 -6.45
CA PRO A 441 15.42 -9.42 -6.43
C PRO A 441 15.88 -10.69 -7.15
N ALA A 442 17.16 -10.74 -7.52
CA ALA A 442 17.74 -12.00 -7.96
C ALA A 442 17.75 -13.01 -6.81
N ALA A 443 17.50 -14.27 -7.15
CA ALA A 443 17.55 -15.37 -6.19
C ALA A 443 18.04 -16.66 -6.83
N ALA A 444 18.79 -17.45 -6.06
CA ALA A 444 19.18 -18.79 -6.43
C ALA A 444 18.85 -19.79 -5.33
N ILE A 445 18.42 -20.99 -5.74
CA ILE A 445 18.33 -22.18 -4.88
C ILE A 445 19.47 -23.10 -5.30
N ASN A 446 20.41 -23.33 -4.39
CA ASN A 446 21.52 -24.26 -4.52
C ASN A 446 21.18 -25.52 -3.73
N ALA A 447 20.56 -26.49 -4.42
CA ALA A 447 20.09 -27.72 -3.80
C ALA A 447 21.15 -28.82 -3.84
N PHE A 448 21.37 -29.47 -2.70
CA PHE A 448 22.19 -30.66 -2.57
C PHE A 448 21.27 -31.88 -2.46
N VAL A 449 21.44 -32.84 -3.37
CA VAL A 449 20.54 -33.98 -3.47
C VAL A 449 21.32 -35.27 -3.52
N ILE A 450 20.82 -36.29 -2.82
CA ILE A 450 21.33 -37.66 -2.87
C ILE A 450 20.47 -38.46 -3.86
N GLY A 451 21.09 -39.03 -4.89
CA GLY A 451 20.41 -39.81 -5.93
C GLY A 451 19.92 -38.99 -7.13
N SER A 452 19.89 -39.63 -8.31
CA SER A 452 19.79 -38.97 -9.61
C SER A 452 18.38 -38.51 -10.03
N THR A 453 17.32 -38.96 -9.35
CA THR A 453 15.92 -38.73 -9.79
C THR A 453 15.18 -37.63 -9.03
N THR A 454 15.65 -37.22 -7.85
CA THR A 454 14.91 -36.29 -6.96
C THR A 454 15.13 -34.85 -7.39
N PRO A 455 14.15 -34.06 -7.86
CA PRO A 455 14.38 -32.67 -8.31
C PRO A 455 14.84 -31.73 -7.17
N ALA A 456 15.63 -30.70 -7.51
CA ALA A 456 16.07 -29.67 -6.56
C ALA A 456 14.89 -28.85 -5.99
N VAL A 457 13.98 -28.45 -6.88
CA VAL A 457 12.68 -27.84 -6.55
C VAL A 457 11.62 -28.61 -7.32
N SER A 458 10.76 -29.34 -6.61
CA SER A 458 9.64 -30.05 -7.21
C SER A 458 8.49 -29.09 -7.49
N THR A 459 8.10 -28.99 -8.76
CA THR A 459 6.91 -28.27 -9.23
C THR A 459 5.82 -29.25 -9.70
N ALA A 460 5.80 -30.47 -9.15
CA ALA A 460 4.83 -31.50 -9.52
C ALA A 460 3.40 -31.18 -9.03
N ALA A 461 3.28 -30.30 -8.03
CA ALA A 461 1.99 -29.83 -7.52
C ALA A 461 1.23 -29.03 -8.60
N PRO A 462 -0.05 -29.35 -8.87
CA PRO A 462 -0.88 -28.64 -9.84
C PRO A 462 -0.87 -27.12 -9.64
N GLY A 463 -0.65 -26.37 -10.72
CA GLY A 463 -0.66 -24.91 -10.71
C GLY A 463 0.54 -24.25 -10.02
N SER A 464 1.52 -25.04 -9.55
CA SER A 464 2.77 -24.49 -9.04
C SER A 464 3.62 -23.90 -10.17
N SER A 465 4.41 -22.86 -9.87
CA SER A 465 5.26 -22.22 -10.88
C SER A 465 6.54 -21.62 -10.31
N LEU A 466 7.55 -21.51 -11.17
CA LEU A 466 8.84 -20.88 -10.88
C LEU A 466 9.13 -19.82 -11.94
N SER A 467 9.51 -18.60 -11.53
CA SER A 467 9.87 -17.54 -12.47
C SER A 467 11.01 -16.67 -11.92
N GLY A 468 12.06 -16.49 -12.72
CA GLY A 468 13.19 -15.62 -12.36
C GLY A 468 14.09 -16.15 -11.22
N VAL A 469 13.88 -17.38 -10.76
CA VAL A 469 14.76 -18.04 -9.77
C VAL A 469 15.74 -18.94 -10.49
N THR A 470 17.02 -18.83 -10.15
CA THR A 470 18.05 -19.75 -10.62
C THR A 470 18.03 -21.01 -9.76
N VAL A 471 17.96 -22.20 -10.34
CA VAL A 471 18.02 -23.46 -9.58
C VAL A 471 19.27 -24.21 -9.97
N ASN A 472 20.20 -24.29 -9.03
CA ASN A 472 21.43 -25.06 -9.15
C ASN A 472 21.24 -26.37 -8.39
N ARG A 473 21.53 -27.48 -9.07
CA ARG A 473 21.46 -28.82 -8.49
C ARG A 473 22.87 -29.37 -8.38
N THR A 474 23.23 -29.85 -7.20
CA THR A 474 24.45 -30.62 -6.96
C THR A 474 24.05 -32.03 -6.55
N ASP A 475 24.31 -32.98 -7.44
CA ASP A 475 24.13 -34.40 -7.14
C ASP A 475 25.31 -34.91 -6.31
N ILE A 476 24.98 -35.48 -5.17
CA ILE A 476 25.91 -36.20 -4.32
C ILE A 476 25.78 -37.65 -4.75
N THR A 477 26.69 -38.12 -5.60
CA THR A 477 26.63 -39.47 -6.18
C THR A 477 27.87 -40.31 -5.92
N ASP A 478 29.00 -39.69 -5.57
CA ASP A 478 30.30 -40.37 -5.34
C ASP A 478 31.31 -39.43 -4.63
N PRO A 479 32.19 -39.89 -3.72
CA PRO A 479 33.38 -39.14 -3.29
C PRO A 479 34.26 -38.57 -4.43
N ALA A 480 34.18 -39.11 -5.66
CA ALA A 480 34.91 -38.60 -6.83
C ALA A 480 34.33 -37.29 -7.43
N SER A 481 33.16 -36.83 -6.99
CA SER A 481 32.45 -35.66 -7.55
C SER A 481 33.11 -34.31 -7.23
N GLY A 482 34.18 -34.28 -6.42
CA GLY A 482 34.88 -33.07 -6.00
C GLY A 482 34.11 -32.18 -5.01
N VAL A 483 32.92 -32.60 -4.58
CA VAL A 483 32.10 -31.90 -3.57
C VAL A 483 32.39 -32.51 -2.20
N THR A 484 33.33 -31.90 -1.47
CA THR A 484 33.62 -32.31 -0.09
C THR A 484 32.49 -31.83 0.81
N LEU A 485 31.58 -32.73 1.18
CA LEU A 485 30.60 -32.46 2.23
C LEU A 485 31.20 -32.88 3.56
N THR A 486 31.24 -31.93 4.48
CA THR A 486 31.63 -32.21 5.87
C THR A 486 30.40 -32.14 6.74
N MET A 487 30.30 -33.04 7.71
CA MET A 487 29.36 -32.85 8.80
C MET A 487 29.74 -31.59 9.60
N ALA A 488 28.80 -31.02 10.32
CA ALA A 488 29.12 -30.02 11.33
C ALA A 488 30.21 -30.59 12.27
N GLY A 489 31.42 -30.03 12.22
CA GLY A 489 32.59 -30.55 12.94
C GLY A 489 33.72 -31.14 12.07
N GLY A 490 33.58 -31.20 10.74
CA GLY A 490 34.66 -31.55 9.82
C GLY A 490 34.78 -33.03 9.44
N THR A 491 33.85 -33.88 9.88
CA THR A 491 33.85 -35.32 9.54
C THR A 491 33.52 -35.51 8.05
N PRO A 492 34.33 -36.28 7.29
CA PRO A 492 34.02 -36.61 5.90
C PRO A 492 32.72 -37.41 5.78
N VAL A 493 31.88 -37.04 4.81
CA VAL A 493 30.69 -37.81 4.43
C VAL A 493 31.00 -38.59 3.15
N THR A 494 30.79 -39.91 3.19
CA THR A 494 30.82 -40.78 2.00
C THR A 494 29.41 -41.26 1.69
N LEU A 495 28.99 -41.17 0.43
CA LEU A 495 27.73 -41.77 -0.02
C LEU A 495 28.04 -43.03 -0.82
N LEU A 496 27.40 -44.14 -0.48
CA LEU A 496 27.45 -45.38 -1.26
C LEU A 496 26.04 -45.74 -1.72
N SER A 497 25.86 -45.93 -3.02
CA SER A 497 24.61 -46.41 -3.61
C SER A 497 24.74 -47.84 -4.09
N SER A 498 23.70 -48.65 -3.91
CA SER A 498 23.62 -50.01 -4.48
C SER A 498 23.63 -50.04 -6.01
N GLU A 499 23.35 -48.91 -6.67
CA GLU A 499 23.45 -48.76 -8.12
C GLU A 499 24.91 -48.72 -8.61
N THR A 500 25.83 -48.20 -7.78
CA THR A 500 27.24 -48.01 -8.12
C THR A 500 28.19 -48.91 -7.32
N THR A 501 27.77 -49.35 -6.14
CA THR A 501 28.51 -50.22 -5.22
C THR A 501 27.68 -51.48 -4.95
N THR A 502 28.07 -52.60 -5.54
CA THR A 502 27.39 -53.88 -5.30
C THR A 502 27.54 -54.33 -3.84
N GLY A 503 26.62 -55.14 -3.32
CA GLY A 503 26.71 -55.62 -1.94
C GLY A 503 27.96 -56.47 -1.65
N ALA A 504 28.53 -57.13 -2.67
CA ALA A 504 29.83 -57.82 -2.56
C ALA A 504 31.01 -56.86 -2.35
N ASN A 505 30.93 -55.64 -2.89
CA ASN A 505 31.97 -54.62 -2.77
C ASN A 505 31.74 -53.67 -1.60
N LEU A 506 30.58 -53.73 -0.94
CA LEU A 506 30.20 -52.83 0.14
C LEU A 506 31.26 -52.78 1.24
N GLN A 507 31.77 -53.93 1.70
CA GLN A 507 32.77 -53.94 2.77
C GLN A 507 34.07 -53.21 2.36
N ALA A 508 34.53 -53.40 1.12
CA ALA A 508 35.72 -52.72 0.63
C ALA A 508 35.50 -51.20 0.55
N ALA A 509 34.30 -50.77 0.17
CA ALA A 509 33.92 -49.36 0.13
C ALA A 509 33.83 -48.73 1.54
N LEU A 510 33.24 -49.43 2.50
CA LEU A 510 33.26 -49.01 3.92
C LEU A 510 34.68 -48.89 4.46
N ASN A 511 35.56 -49.81 4.05
CA ASN A 511 36.97 -49.76 4.43
C ASN A 511 37.70 -48.57 3.80
N ALA A 512 37.37 -48.22 2.57
CA ALA A 512 37.93 -47.06 1.89
C ALA A 512 37.46 -45.73 2.49
N ALA A 513 36.22 -45.67 3.01
CA ALA A 513 35.71 -44.50 3.73
C ALA A 513 36.46 -44.25 5.06
N GLY A 514 36.97 -45.33 5.68
CA GLY A 514 37.84 -45.28 6.87
C GLY A 514 37.10 -45.09 8.20
N SER A 515 37.84 -45.27 9.30
CA SER A 515 37.33 -45.13 10.67
C SER A 515 36.94 -43.69 11.00
N GLY A 516 35.95 -43.51 11.88
CA GLY A 516 35.45 -42.17 12.25
C GLY A 516 34.65 -41.45 11.15
N SER A 517 34.43 -42.05 9.99
CA SER A 517 33.68 -41.45 8.87
C SER A 517 32.17 -41.57 9.03
N THR A 518 31.43 -40.68 8.36
CA THR A 518 29.98 -40.86 8.18
C THR A 518 29.72 -41.41 6.78
N VAL A 519 29.12 -42.59 6.71
CA VAL A 519 28.71 -43.24 5.46
C VAL A 519 27.19 -43.23 5.35
N VAL A 520 26.67 -42.58 4.32
CA VAL A 520 25.26 -42.66 3.95
C VAL A 520 25.10 -43.77 2.92
N LEU A 521 24.17 -44.69 3.16
CA LEU A 521 23.84 -45.77 2.24
C LEU A 521 22.57 -45.44 1.47
N ALA A 522 22.49 -45.87 0.21
CA ALA A 522 21.33 -45.69 -0.65
C ALA A 522 20.94 -46.97 -1.40
N GLY A 523 19.68 -47.38 -1.28
CA GLY A 523 19.13 -48.55 -1.98
C GLY A 523 19.42 -49.89 -1.27
N THR A 524 19.38 -50.99 -2.02
CA THR A 524 19.43 -52.36 -1.47
C THR A 524 20.76 -53.05 -1.77
N PHE A 525 21.55 -53.31 -0.74
CA PHE A 525 22.81 -54.04 -0.81
C PHE A 525 22.58 -55.51 -0.48
N ASN A 526 22.59 -56.36 -1.52
CA ASN A 526 22.52 -57.81 -1.36
C ASN A 526 23.93 -58.37 -1.14
N THR A 527 24.19 -58.98 0.01
CA THR A 527 25.50 -59.54 0.36
C THR A 527 25.37 -60.89 1.06
N ASN A 528 26.43 -61.71 0.98
CA ASN A 528 26.55 -62.99 1.68
C ASN A 528 27.72 -63.01 2.69
N THR A 529 28.35 -61.85 2.91
CA THR A 529 29.43 -61.66 3.87
C THR A 529 29.01 -60.68 4.96
N THR A 530 29.66 -60.74 6.12
CA THR A 530 29.44 -59.76 7.20
C THR A 530 29.79 -58.35 6.74
N VAL A 531 28.97 -57.39 7.16
CA VAL A 531 29.23 -55.94 7.01
C VAL A 531 29.79 -55.40 8.33
N ALA A 532 31.06 -55.04 8.36
CA ALA A 532 31.73 -54.48 9.51
C ALA A 532 31.71 -52.95 9.47
N VAL A 533 31.15 -52.36 10.53
CA VAL A 533 31.20 -50.93 10.83
C VAL A 533 32.42 -50.66 11.71
N GLN A 534 33.35 -49.88 11.17
CA GLN A 534 34.65 -49.62 11.81
C GLN A 534 34.52 -48.74 13.05
N ALA A 535 35.58 -48.70 13.86
CA ALA A 535 35.63 -47.87 15.06
C ALA A 535 35.29 -46.40 14.74
N GLY A 536 34.33 -45.83 15.47
CA GLY A 536 33.81 -44.47 15.28
C GLY A 536 33.06 -44.22 13.97
N GLN A 537 32.92 -45.21 13.08
CA GLN A 537 32.23 -45.04 11.80
C GLN A 537 30.71 -45.04 12.01
N SER A 538 30.01 -44.14 11.32
CA SER A 538 28.55 -44.03 11.34
C SER A 538 27.96 -44.48 10.01
N LEU A 539 27.07 -45.46 10.02
CA LEU A 539 26.29 -45.88 8.86
C LEU A 539 24.85 -45.38 8.97
N LEU A 540 24.42 -44.61 7.99
CA LEU A 540 23.10 -43.96 7.94
C LEU A 540 22.31 -44.46 6.74
N GLY A 541 21.13 -45.02 6.98
CA GLY A 541 20.20 -45.43 5.91
C GLY A 541 19.12 -44.39 5.63
N ALA A 542 18.58 -43.78 6.68
CA ALA A 542 17.49 -42.80 6.60
C ALA A 542 17.70 -41.70 7.65
N GLY A 543 16.94 -40.62 7.54
CA GLY A 543 17.02 -39.46 8.44
C GLY A 543 17.75 -38.26 7.83
N ASP A 544 17.81 -37.16 8.57
CA ASP A 544 18.33 -35.88 8.09
C ASP A 544 19.83 -35.72 8.34
N LEU A 545 20.54 -35.29 7.31
CA LEU A 545 21.97 -35.03 7.29
C LEU A 545 22.24 -33.52 7.12
N THR A 546 22.79 -32.87 8.14
CA THR A 546 23.17 -31.45 8.03
C THR A 546 24.61 -31.30 7.56
N VAL A 547 24.80 -31.04 6.26
CA VAL A 547 26.12 -30.87 5.64
C VAL A 547 26.55 -29.42 5.62
N THR A 548 27.85 -29.18 5.68
CA THR A 548 28.47 -27.87 5.48
C THR A 548 29.33 -27.92 4.22
N THR A 549 29.06 -26.96 3.32
CA THR A 549 29.84 -26.73 2.10
C THR A 549 31.22 -26.15 2.44
N ALA A 550 32.17 -26.23 1.51
CA ALA A 550 33.48 -25.60 1.65
C ALA A 550 33.41 -24.07 1.86
N SER A 551 32.33 -23.43 1.40
CA SER A 551 32.01 -22.01 1.61
C SER A 551 31.43 -21.68 3.00
N GLY A 552 31.21 -22.68 3.87
CA GLY A 552 30.66 -22.48 5.22
C GLY A 552 29.13 -22.43 5.31
N HIS A 553 28.41 -22.59 4.20
CA HIS A 553 26.96 -22.68 4.19
C HIS A 553 26.49 -24.10 4.55
N THR A 554 25.43 -24.20 5.35
CA THR A 554 24.83 -25.47 5.77
C THR A 554 23.58 -25.81 4.95
N ALA A 555 23.37 -27.10 4.69
CA ALA A 555 22.15 -27.64 4.08
C ALA A 555 21.74 -28.91 4.81
N THR A 556 20.43 -29.16 4.93
CA THR A 556 19.89 -30.41 5.46
C THR A 556 19.39 -31.28 4.32
N ILE A 557 19.86 -32.52 4.26
CA ILE A 557 19.60 -33.46 3.18
C ILE A 557 19.02 -34.73 3.79
N ALA A 558 17.90 -35.22 3.27
CA ALA A 558 17.37 -36.50 3.70
C ALA A 558 18.19 -37.66 3.11
N ALA A 559 18.59 -38.61 3.94
CA ALA A 559 19.15 -39.88 3.48
C ALA A 559 18.04 -40.69 2.77
N PRO A 560 18.37 -41.36 1.64
CA PRO A 560 17.39 -41.90 0.70
C PRO A 560 16.70 -43.20 1.16
N GLY A 561 17.10 -43.77 2.30
CA GLY A 561 16.73 -45.12 2.72
C GLY A 561 17.73 -46.15 2.17
N ALA A 562 18.10 -47.11 3.02
CA ALA A 562 18.90 -48.26 2.59
C ALA A 562 18.51 -49.56 3.28
N THR A 563 18.64 -50.64 2.53
CA THR A 563 18.47 -52.02 2.99
C THR A 563 19.79 -52.77 2.86
N LEU A 564 20.23 -53.40 3.95
CA LEU A 564 21.28 -54.42 3.95
C LEU A 564 20.59 -55.78 3.98
N ASP A 565 20.58 -56.49 2.85
CA ASP A 565 20.08 -57.86 2.77
C ASP A 565 21.28 -58.82 2.85
N VAL A 566 21.46 -59.41 4.03
CA VAL A 566 22.54 -60.34 4.33
C VAL A 566 21.99 -61.77 4.35
N THR A 567 22.07 -62.45 3.21
CA THR A 567 21.58 -63.83 3.07
C THR A 567 22.77 -64.80 2.96
N THR A 568 22.89 -65.74 3.92
CA THR A 568 24.06 -66.66 3.96
C THR A 568 23.69 -68.14 4.21
N GLY A 569 24.54 -69.04 3.72
CA GLY A 569 24.26 -70.48 3.67
C GLY A 569 25.04 -71.39 4.64
N SER A 570 26.12 -70.98 5.32
CA SER A 570 26.83 -71.95 6.20
C SER A 570 27.92 -71.47 7.19
N THR A 571 28.53 -70.27 7.09
CA THR A 571 29.70 -69.93 7.97
C THR A 571 29.68 -68.54 8.60
N THR A 572 28.82 -67.64 8.12
CA THR A 572 28.76 -66.25 8.57
C THR A 572 27.65 -66.10 9.61
N LEU A 573 28.02 -65.98 10.89
CA LEU A 573 27.03 -65.90 11.98
C LEU A 573 26.47 -64.49 12.20
N PHE A 574 27.07 -63.47 11.60
CA PHE A 574 26.74 -62.06 11.87
C PHE A 574 26.43 -61.31 10.57
N GLY A 575 25.29 -60.62 10.54
CA GLY A 575 24.91 -59.72 9.46
C GLY A 575 25.80 -58.47 9.47
N VAL A 576 25.70 -57.68 10.54
CA VAL A 576 26.48 -56.48 10.78
C VAL A 576 27.30 -56.63 12.07
N THR A 577 28.59 -56.26 12.04
CA THR A 577 29.46 -56.20 13.24
C THR A 577 29.82 -54.75 13.56
N MET A 578 29.70 -54.36 14.82
CA MET A 578 29.92 -52.98 15.30
C MET A 578 31.17 -52.89 16.18
N GLU A 579 32.14 -52.06 15.81
CA GLU A 579 33.32 -51.74 16.64
C GLU A 579 33.06 -50.58 17.63
N ASN A 580 34.06 -50.23 18.44
CA ASN A 580 33.95 -49.17 19.44
C ASN A 580 33.54 -47.82 18.82
N GLY A 581 32.53 -47.16 19.39
CA GLY A 581 32.04 -45.87 18.90
C GLY A 581 31.25 -45.93 17.59
N ALA A 582 30.96 -47.11 17.05
CA ALA A 582 30.22 -47.26 15.81
C ALA A 582 28.74 -46.85 15.97
N VAL A 583 28.17 -46.25 14.92
CA VAL A 583 26.77 -45.81 14.88
C VAL A 583 26.06 -46.48 13.70
N LEU A 584 24.85 -46.99 13.95
CA LEU A 584 23.98 -47.59 12.96
C LEU A 584 22.61 -46.92 13.08
N SER A 585 22.18 -46.18 12.05
CA SER A 585 20.94 -45.42 12.12
C SER A 585 20.09 -45.51 10.86
N GLY A 586 18.78 -45.67 11.02
CA GLY A 586 17.80 -45.55 9.93
C GLY A 586 17.93 -46.62 8.84
N LEU A 587 18.55 -47.77 9.12
CA LEU A 587 18.73 -48.84 8.14
C LEU A 587 17.66 -49.91 8.27
N THR A 588 17.32 -50.54 7.14
CA THR A 588 16.67 -51.86 7.14
C THR A 588 17.74 -52.93 7.03
N ILE A 589 17.83 -53.83 7.99
CA ILE A 589 18.81 -54.90 8.04
C ILE A 589 18.02 -56.20 8.03
N VAL A 590 18.03 -56.88 6.90
CA VAL A 590 17.42 -58.19 6.74
C VAL A 590 18.53 -59.21 6.74
N ALA A 591 18.48 -60.13 7.67
CA ALA A 591 19.49 -61.14 7.80
C ALA A 591 18.80 -62.52 7.86
N THR A 592 19.01 -63.31 6.81
CA THR A 592 18.29 -64.57 6.58
C THR A 592 19.28 -65.73 6.45
N TRP A 593 19.05 -66.80 7.20
CA TRP A 593 19.92 -67.96 7.22
C TRP A 593 19.18 -69.27 7.03
N SER A 594 19.78 -70.13 6.22
CA SER A 594 19.29 -71.49 5.91
C SER A 594 20.27 -72.60 6.31
N GLY A 595 21.48 -72.24 6.79
CA GLY A 595 22.55 -73.17 7.20
C GLY A 595 22.56 -73.54 8.69
N GLY A 596 23.65 -74.19 9.14
CA GLY A 596 23.87 -74.55 10.55
C GLY A 596 24.27 -73.37 11.44
N GLY A 597 23.62 -73.16 12.59
CA GLY A 597 24.01 -72.18 13.63
C GLY A 597 22.92 -71.16 14.00
N THR A 598 23.16 -70.36 15.05
CA THR A 598 22.26 -69.30 15.52
C THR A 598 22.74 -67.95 14.99
N PRO A 599 22.14 -67.42 13.93
CA PRO A 599 22.56 -66.14 13.38
C PRO A 599 22.16 -64.93 14.21
N THR A 600 22.90 -63.83 14.02
CA THR A 600 22.62 -62.51 14.59
C THR A 600 22.60 -61.44 13.50
N ALA A 601 21.53 -60.64 13.41
CA ALA A 601 21.46 -59.55 12.43
C ALA A 601 22.48 -58.45 12.73
N VAL A 602 22.61 -58.01 13.98
CA VAL A 602 23.61 -57.02 14.41
C VAL A 602 24.34 -57.49 15.66
N THR A 603 25.68 -57.50 15.66
CA THR A 603 26.48 -57.78 16.85
C THR A 603 27.34 -56.58 17.23
N ALA A 604 27.24 -56.15 18.48
CA ALA A 604 28.11 -55.18 19.13
C ALA A 604 28.93 -55.84 20.25
N GLN A 605 29.01 -57.17 20.27
CA GLN A 605 29.54 -57.92 21.39
C GLN A 605 30.96 -57.45 21.79
N GLY A 606 31.12 -57.05 23.05
CA GLY A 606 32.41 -56.60 23.60
C GLY A 606 32.82 -55.17 23.23
N SER A 607 31.98 -54.44 22.48
CA SER A 607 32.25 -53.06 22.05
C SER A 607 31.75 -52.04 23.07
N SER A 608 32.33 -50.84 23.02
CA SER A 608 31.96 -49.70 23.86
C SER A 608 31.44 -48.52 23.04
N ASN A 609 30.54 -47.72 23.60
CA ASN A 609 29.98 -46.50 22.98
C ASN A 609 29.27 -46.74 21.63
N VAL A 610 28.63 -47.90 21.46
CA VAL A 610 27.90 -48.23 20.22
C VAL A 610 26.49 -47.64 20.26
N THR A 611 26.03 -47.10 19.13
CA THR A 611 24.65 -46.60 18.99
C THR A 611 23.93 -47.32 17.84
N ILE A 612 22.76 -47.89 18.12
CA ILE A 612 21.89 -48.58 17.17
C ILE A 612 20.50 -47.93 17.31
N THR A 613 20.14 -47.07 16.35
CA THR A 613 18.94 -46.22 16.45
C THR A 613 18.04 -46.27 15.23
N ASP A 614 16.73 -46.29 15.43
CA ASP A 614 15.74 -46.11 14.36
C ASP A 614 15.90 -47.10 13.17
N ASN A 615 16.44 -48.30 13.43
CA ASN A 615 16.62 -49.33 12.42
C ASN A 615 15.45 -50.30 12.40
N THR A 616 15.19 -50.89 11.24
CA THR A 616 14.38 -52.11 11.11
C THR A 616 15.33 -53.30 11.02
N ILE A 617 15.37 -54.16 12.04
CA ILE A 617 16.31 -55.28 12.15
C ILE A 617 15.52 -56.58 12.12
N VAL A 618 15.76 -57.41 11.11
CA VAL A 618 15.09 -58.70 10.92
C VAL A 618 16.13 -59.80 10.89
N ALA A 619 16.03 -60.74 11.83
CA ALA A 619 16.84 -61.94 11.90
C ALA A 619 15.96 -63.18 11.77
N THR A 620 16.17 -63.99 10.72
CA THR A 620 15.36 -65.18 10.48
C THR A 620 16.23 -66.41 10.24
N SER A 621 15.93 -67.50 10.95
CA SER A 621 16.55 -68.81 10.75
C SER A 621 15.48 -69.89 10.63
N SER A 622 15.53 -70.71 9.58
CA SER A 622 14.57 -71.81 9.39
C SER A 622 14.86 -73.03 10.28
N SER A 623 16.08 -73.15 10.81
CA SER A 623 16.61 -74.42 11.33
C SER A 623 17.13 -74.34 12.77
N PHE A 624 17.39 -73.14 13.30
CA PHE A 624 18.00 -72.90 14.62
C PHE A 624 17.35 -71.69 15.32
N GLY A 625 18.00 -71.11 16.33
CA GLY A 625 17.58 -69.81 16.88
C GLY A 625 17.90 -68.66 15.94
N ALA A 626 17.46 -67.45 16.26
CA ALA A 626 17.82 -66.23 15.54
C ALA A 626 17.89 -65.05 16.52
N TRP A 627 18.91 -64.20 16.37
CA TRP A 627 19.13 -63.05 17.24
C TRP A 627 19.03 -61.74 16.48
N GLY A 628 18.27 -60.77 17.00
CA GLY A 628 18.21 -59.43 16.44
C GLY A 628 19.51 -58.67 16.69
N VAL A 629 19.78 -58.35 17.96
CA VAL A 629 20.96 -57.61 18.40
C VAL A 629 21.71 -58.37 19.50
N ASP A 630 23.00 -58.65 19.29
CA ASP A 630 23.92 -59.18 20.31
C ASP A 630 24.70 -58.04 20.97
N ALA A 631 24.29 -57.66 22.17
CA ALA A 631 24.86 -56.63 23.03
C ALA A 631 25.56 -57.22 24.26
N ARG A 632 26.05 -58.46 24.17
CA ARG A 632 26.78 -59.08 25.29
C ARG A 632 28.09 -58.36 25.55
N ARG A 633 28.41 -58.15 26.83
CA ARG A 633 29.69 -57.58 27.28
C ARG A 633 29.95 -56.16 26.73
N THR A 634 28.91 -55.41 26.41
CA THR A 634 29.05 -54.04 25.91
C THR A 634 29.16 -53.02 27.04
N THR A 635 29.77 -51.87 26.80
CA THR A 635 29.74 -50.71 27.72
C THR A 635 29.15 -49.49 27.02
N ASP A 636 28.28 -48.75 27.68
CA ASP A 636 27.69 -47.49 27.17
C ASP A 636 27.04 -47.65 25.77
N THR A 637 26.29 -48.73 25.57
CA THR A 637 25.61 -49.02 24.28
C THR A 637 24.16 -48.55 24.30
N VAL A 638 23.70 -48.01 23.19
CA VAL A 638 22.33 -47.50 23.01
C VAL A 638 21.62 -48.29 21.93
N ILE A 639 20.46 -48.88 22.25
CA ILE A 639 19.53 -49.53 21.34
C ILE A 639 18.19 -48.81 21.49
N ARG A 640 17.87 -47.88 20.58
CA ARG A 640 16.67 -47.04 20.71
C ARG A 640 15.84 -46.91 19.43
N GLY A 641 14.52 -46.91 19.54
CA GLY A 641 13.63 -46.62 18.40
C GLY A 641 13.64 -47.67 17.30
N ASN A 642 14.26 -48.83 17.53
CA ASN A 642 14.38 -49.87 16.52
C ASN A 642 13.12 -50.73 16.47
N THR A 643 12.79 -51.23 15.28
CA THR A 643 11.88 -52.36 15.11
C THR A 643 12.71 -53.62 14.95
N ILE A 644 12.66 -54.53 15.92
CA ILE A 644 13.51 -55.72 15.97
C ILE A 644 12.65 -56.98 15.90
N THR A 645 12.82 -57.74 14.81
CA THR A 645 12.17 -59.03 14.59
C THR A 645 13.21 -60.14 14.65
N ALA A 646 13.00 -61.11 15.54
CA ALA A 646 13.87 -62.29 15.67
C ALA A 646 13.03 -63.57 15.57
N GLN A 647 13.20 -64.32 14.49
CA GLN A 647 12.42 -65.51 14.16
C GLN A 647 13.31 -66.74 14.08
N GLY A 648 13.32 -67.53 15.15
CA GLY A 648 14.01 -68.82 15.21
C GLY A 648 13.11 -69.98 14.82
N GLY A 649 13.57 -70.87 13.94
CA GLY A 649 12.85 -72.07 13.51
C GLY A 649 12.70 -73.09 14.64
N THR A 650 13.79 -73.73 15.06
CA THR A 650 13.79 -74.75 16.14
C THR A 650 14.36 -74.23 17.46
N GLY A 651 15.16 -73.16 17.44
CA GLY A 651 15.82 -72.59 18.61
C GLY A 651 15.11 -71.36 19.18
N ALA A 652 15.80 -70.61 20.04
CA ALA A 652 15.28 -69.38 20.61
C ALA A 652 15.32 -68.22 19.59
N GLY A 653 14.22 -67.49 19.47
CA GLY A 653 14.21 -66.15 18.87
C GLY A 653 14.53 -65.13 19.96
N ILE A 654 15.62 -64.38 19.83
CA ILE A 654 16.06 -63.41 20.84
C ILE A 654 16.23 -62.05 20.18
N ALA A 655 15.37 -61.08 20.49
CA ALA A 655 15.49 -59.76 19.88
C ALA A 655 16.73 -59.01 20.39
N ILE A 656 16.98 -59.02 21.71
CA ILE A 656 18.17 -58.40 22.31
C ILE A 656 18.84 -59.38 23.28
N MET A 657 20.09 -59.71 23.03
CA MET A 657 20.94 -60.57 23.85
C MET A 657 21.94 -59.72 24.64
N ALA A 658 21.84 -59.67 25.97
CA ALA A 658 22.53 -58.70 26.83
C ALA A 658 23.37 -59.31 27.96
N ASP A 659 23.60 -60.62 27.95
CA ASP A 659 24.38 -61.36 28.96
C ASP A 659 25.80 -60.79 29.21
N GLY A 660 26.20 -60.76 30.49
CA GLY A 660 27.60 -60.65 30.90
C GLY A 660 28.19 -62.02 31.28
N VAL A 661 29.51 -62.13 31.42
CA VAL A 661 30.18 -63.40 31.79
C VAL A 661 30.76 -63.34 33.21
N SER A 662 31.28 -62.18 33.61
CA SER A 662 31.84 -61.91 34.94
C SER A 662 31.81 -60.41 35.20
N ALA A 663 32.13 -59.98 36.42
CA ALA A 663 32.16 -58.55 36.76
C ALA A 663 33.07 -57.71 35.84
N GLY A 664 34.19 -58.27 35.35
CA GLY A 664 35.11 -57.62 34.40
C GLY A 664 34.73 -57.78 32.92
N ALA A 665 33.66 -58.54 32.64
CA ALA A 665 33.11 -58.77 31.31
C ALA A 665 31.57 -58.66 31.39
N ALA A 666 31.09 -57.64 32.12
CA ALA A 666 29.68 -57.33 32.30
C ALA A 666 29.18 -56.48 31.13
N THR A 667 27.87 -56.53 30.89
CA THR A 667 27.21 -55.53 30.05
C THR A 667 26.88 -54.35 30.95
N VAL A 668 27.43 -53.17 30.68
CA VAL A 668 27.34 -51.99 31.56
C VAL A 668 26.71 -50.82 30.84
N ASN A 669 25.78 -50.13 31.51
CA ASN A 669 25.09 -48.95 30.98
C ASN A 669 24.41 -49.19 29.61
N LEU A 670 23.82 -50.36 29.40
CA LEU A 670 23.04 -50.63 28.19
C LEU A 670 21.73 -49.84 28.24
N THR A 671 21.46 -49.03 27.23
CA THR A 671 20.19 -48.32 27.08
C THR A 671 19.30 -49.06 26.09
N VAL A 672 18.13 -49.54 26.52
CA VAL A 672 17.12 -50.16 25.63
C VAL A 672 15.83 -49.37 25.74
N ALA A 673 15.54 -48.51 24.77
CA ALA A 673 14.41 -47.57 24.85
C ALA A 673 13.58 -47.50 23.56
N ASP A 674 12.27 -47.33 23.69
CA ASP A 674 11.37 -47.03 22.57
C ASP A 674 11.44 -48.04 21.39
N ASN A 675 11.87 -49.28 21.64
CA ASN A 675 11.95 -50.31 20.61
C ASN A 675 10.62 -51.06 20.46
N THR A 676 10.28 -51.44 19.23
CA THR A 676 9.20 -52.38 18.93
C THR A 676 9.81 -53.74 18.65
N ILE A 677 9.43 -54.77 19.41
CA ILE A 677 10.10 -56.07 19.40
C ILE A 677 9.13 -57.19 19.04
N ASP A 678 9.51 -58.07 18.12
CA ASP A 678 8.79 -59.29 17.78
C ASP A 678 9.75 -60.49 17.84
N ALA A 679 9.78 -61.19 18.97
CA ALA A 679 10.66 -62.32 19.20
C ALA A 679 9.88 -63.63 19.27
N VAL A 680 10.08 -64.49 18.27
CA VAL A 680 9.42 -65.79 18.15
C VAL A 680 10.48 -66.86 17.90
N GLY A 681 10.42 -67.96 18.65
CA GLY A 681 11.30 -69.10 18.44
C GLY A 681 10.57 -70.42 18.69
N GLY A 682 10.97 -71.47 17.99
CA GLY A 682 10.46 -72.83 18.23
C GLY A 682 10.72 -73.36 19.64
N PHE A 683 11.77 -72.87 20.31
CA PHE A 683 12.06 -73.18 21.72
C PHE A 683 11.56 -72.08 22.67
N SER A 684 11.94 -70.83 22.42
CA SER A 684 11.50 -69.67 23.22
C SER A 684 11.56 -68.38 22.42
N GLY A 685 10.70 -67.42 22.75
CA GLY A 685 10.73 -66.05 22.22
C GLY A 685 11.12 -65.08 23.32
N ASN A 686 12.27 -64.42 23.19
CA ASN A 686 12.79 -63.50 24.20
C ASN A 686 12.90 -62.09 23.64
N ALA A 687 12.13 -61.16 24.20
CA ALA A 687 12.25 -59.76 23.87
C ALA A 687 13.61 -59.20 24.33
N VAL A 688 14.01 -59.57 25.56
CA VAL A 688 15.35 -59.33 26.11
C VAL A 688 15.80 -60.58 26.85
N PHE A 689 17.03 -61.03 26.57
CA PHE A 689 17.68 -62.11 27.31
C PHE A 689 18.92 -61.57 28.01
N GLY A 690 19.06 -61.83 29.31
CA GLY A 690 20.17 -61.31 30.12
C GLY A 690 20.48 -62.15 31.36
N ASN A 691 21.37 -61.65 32.21
CA ASN A 691 21.71 -62.28 33.48
C ASN A 691 22.09 -61.26 34.56
N ALA A 692 22.60 -61.73 35.71
CA ALA A 692 22.96 -60.86 36.84
C ALA A 692 24.12 -59.88 36.55
N PHE A 693 24.86 -60.09 35.45
CA PHE A 693 25.93 -59.19 35.00
C PHE A 693 25.47 -58.24 33.89
N THR A 694 24.17 -58.16 33.63
CA THR A 694 23.58 -57.16 32.74
C THR A 694 23.23 -55.90 33.54
N GLY A 695 23.69 -54.74 33.08
CA GLY A 695 23.43 -53.44 33.68
C GLY A 695 22.75 -52.49 32.71
N PHE A 696 21.50 -52.14 33.00
CA PHE A 696 20.72 -51.18 32.22
C PHE A 696 20.91 -49.75 32.73
N ALA A 697 21.07 -48.81 31.79
CA ALA A 697 21.11 -47.39 32.09
C ALA A 697 19.71 -46.84 32.41
N ALA A 698 19.68 -45.76 33.19
CA ALA A 698 18.45 -44.99 33.43
C ALA A 698 17.87 -44.49 32.09
N GLY A 699 16.56 -44.65 31.90
CA GLY A 699 15.88 -44.30 30.65
C GLY A 699 15.69 -45.45 29.65
N SER A 700 16.03 -46.69 30.03
CA SER A 700 15.67 -47.89 29.26
C SER A 700 14.17 -48.20 29.36
N THR A 701 13.32 -47.39 28.73
CA THR A 701 11.85 -47.44 28.87
C THR A 701 11.14 -47.28 27.52
N GLY A 702 9.81 -47.42 27.50
CA GLY A 702 9.01 -47.13 26.29
C GLY A 702 9.00 -48.25 25.25
N ASN A 703 9.59 -49.42 25.54
CA ASN A 703 9.60 -50.55 24.62
C ASN A 703 8.21 -51.22 24.53
N THR A 704 7.92 -51.88 23.41
CA THR A 704 6.70 -52.66 23.19
C THR A 704 7.07 -54.02 22.60
N ALA A 705 6.53 -55.11 23.14
CA ALA A 705 6.73 -56.46 22.63
C ALA A 705 5.47 -56.97 21.93
N ILE A 706 5.51 -57.21 20.61
CA ILE A 706 4.45 -57.89 19.88
C ILE A 706 4.38 -59.35 20.34
N HIS A 707 5.52 -60.04 20.31
CA HIS A 707 5.72 -61.36 20.91
C HIS A 707 7.05 -61.43 21.66
N GLY A 708 7.11 -62.36 22.61
CA GLY A 708 8.29 -62.67 23.41
C GLY A 708 8.23 -62.11 24.83
N THR A 709 9.08 -62.65 25.70
CA THR A 709 9.17 -62.28 27.13
C THR A 709 10.57 -61.86 27.53
N CYS A 710 10.72 -61.18 28.65
CA CYS A 710 12.03 -60.95 29.26
C CYS A 710 12.49 -62.17 30.06
N THR A 711 13.69 -62.68 29.77
CA THR A 711 14.27 -63.82 30.46
C THR A 711 15.63 -63.46 31.03
N PHE A 712 15.77 -63.59 32.36
CA PHE A 712 17.00 -63.29 33.06
C PHE A 712 17.40 -64.44 33.98
N THR A 713 18.64 -64.94 33.87
CA THR A 713 19.14 -66.02 34.75
C THR A 713 19.62 -65.52 36.12
N GLY A 714 19.46 -64.23 36.40
CA GLY A 714 19.73 -63.57 37.67
C GLY A 714 19.38 -62.07 37.56
N THR A 715 19.21 -61.39 38.69
CA THR A 715 18.73 -59.99 38.71
C THR A 715 19.76 -59.04 38.09
N PRO A 716 19.43 -58.32 37.00
CA PRO A 716 20.31 -57.30 36.43
C PRO A 716 20.44 -56.08 37.35
N SER A 717 21.44 -55.22 37.09
CA SER A 717 21.49 -53.88 37.69
C SER A 717 20.71 -52.89 36.83
N GLY A 718 19.86 -52.05 37.44
CA GLY A 718 18.89 -51.25 36.68
C GLY A 718 17.72 -52.09 36.14
N ALA A 719 16.88 -51.48 35.29
CA ALA A 719 15.67 -52.11 34.78
C ALA A 719 15.43 -51.74 33.31
N VAL A 720 14.69 -52.60 32.59
CA VAL A 720 14.21 -52.33 31.23
C VAL A 720 12.68 -52.32 31.19
N GLY A 721 12.11 -51.19 30.83
CA GLY A 721 10.67 -50.96 30.84
C GLY A 721 10.00 -51.31 29.51
N PHE A 722 8.94 -52.10 29.58
CA PHE A 722 8.01 -52.38 28.48
C PHE A 722 6.60 -51.88 28.82
N THR A 723 5.86 -51.46 27.80
CA THR A 723 4.50 -50.94 27.93
C THR A 723 3.45 -52.03 28.12
N ASN A 724 3.74 -53.26 27.69
CA ASN A 724 2.77 -54.36 27.61
C ASN A 724 3.24 -55.72 28.17
N ILE A 725 4.49 -55.82 28.63
CA ILE A 725 5.03 -56.97 29.35
C ILE A 725 5.82 -56.50 30.57
N SER A 726 6.01 -57.38 31.57
CA SER A 726 6.84 -57.08 32.74
C SER A 726 8.25 -57.62 32.54
N CYS A 727 9.24 -56.79 32.89
CA CYS A 727 10.66 -57.11 32.83
C CYS A 727 11.34 -56.61 34.12
N PRO A 728 12.46 -57.23 34.54
CA PRO A 728 13.22 -56.80 35.72
C PRO A 728 13.74 -55.36 35.65
#